data_AF-A0A7J9BVT3-F1
#
_entry.id   AF-A0A7J9BVT3-F1
#
_cell.length_a   1.000
_cell.length_b   1.000
_cell.length_c   1.000
_cell.angle_alpha   90.00
_cell.angle_beta   90.00
_cell.angle_gamma   90.00
#
_symmetry.space_group_name_H-M   'P 1'
#
loop_
_entity.id
_entity.type
_entity.pdbx_description
1 polymer ?
#
loop_
_entity_poly.entity_id
_entity_poly.type
_entity_poly.pdbx_seq_one_letter_code
_entity_poly.pdbx_strand_id
1 'polypeptide(L)'
;MDTKIGSLDNCKPASNDVCSPVNGTVSTIQGSVYPAVVNCSEATLGRHLARRLVQIGVNDVFSVPGDFNLTLLDHLIAEPGLNLIGCCNELNAGYAADGYARSRGVGACVVTFTVGGLSVLNAIAGAYSESLPLICIVGGPNSNDYGTNRILHHTVGLPDFSQELRCFQTVTCYQAVVNNLEDAHDMIDTAISTALKESKPVYISIGCNLAAIPHPTFAREPVPFALSPKLSNKMGLEAAVEAAAEFLNKAVKPVLVGGPKLRVAKACEAFVELVDAGGYAVAVMPSGKGLVPEQHPHFIGTYWGAVSTAFCAEIVESADAYLFAGPIYNDYSSVGYSLLLKKEKAIIVQPDRVVIGNGPAFGCVLMKDFLRELAKRLKHNNTAYENYHRIFVPEGQPLKAAPKDPLRVNVLFQHIQKMLSNDSAVIAETGDSWFNCQKLKLPAGCGYEFQMQYGSIGWSVGATLGYAQAVPEKRVIACIGDGSFQVTAQDVSTMLRCGQKTVIFLINNGGYTIEVEIHDGPYNVIKNWNYTALVDAIHNGEGKCWTAKVFCEEELIEAIETATGAKKDCLCFIEVIVHKDDTSKELLEWGSRVSAANSRPPNPQERLESCGFREFNVRSKTIKSSNVIFHSGTAARKKELKPAIEMFRRFDIYGNLLCKIFYVKHDNAVPEKRVIACIGDGSFQVTAQDVSTMLRCGQKTIIFLINNGGYTIEVEIHDGPYNVIKNWNYTALVDAIHNGEGKCWTTKVFCEEELIEAIETATGAKKDCLCFIEVIVHKDDTSKELLEWGSRVSAANSRPPNPQ
;
A
#
# COMPACT_ATOMS: atom_id res chain seq x y z
N MET A 1 12.92 -62.37 2.48
CA MET A 1 13.56 -61.48 3.47
C MET A 1 14.53 -60.60 2.70
N ASP A 2 14.68 -59.35 3.15
CA ASP A 2 15.43 -58.22 2.57
C ASP A 2 14.67 -57.37 1.54
N THR A 3 13.84 -56.47 2.07
CA THR A 3 13.27 -55.31 1.39
C THR A 3 14.07 -54.05 1.74
N LYS A 4 14.65 -53.42 0.72
CA LYS A 4 15.27 -52.09 0.78
C LYS A 4 14.19 -51.00 0.88
N ILE A 5 14.37 -50.07 1.82
CA ILE A 5 13.51 -48.91 2.05
C ILE A 5 13.97 -47.76 1.13
N GLY A 6 13.04 -47.23 0.33
CA GLY A 6 13.21 -46.02 -0.47
C GLY A 6 12.89 -44.75 0.33
N SER A 7 13.64 -43.68 0.02
CA SER A 7 13.48 -42.32 0.55
C SER A 7 12.14 -41.70 0.10
N LEU A 8 11.40 -41.12 1.04
CA LEU A 8 10.21 -40.31 0.77
C LEU A 8 10.61 -38.83 0.69
N ASP A 9 10.34 -38.22 -0.45
CA ASP A 9 10.38 -36.77 -0.66
C ASP A 9 9.29 -36.09 0.18
N ASN A 10 9.70 -35.09 0.97
CA ASN A 10 8.78 -34.25 1.74
C ASN A 10 8.21 -33.13 0.85
N CYS A 11 7.00 -33.33 0.34
CA CYS A 11 6.17 -32.23 -0.17
C CYS A 11 5.63 -31.39 0.99
N LYS A 12 5.94 -30.08 1.00
CA LYS A 12 5.28 -29.09 1.87
C LYS A 12 3.81 -28.89 1.41
N PRO A 13 2.83 -28.77 2.31
CA PRO A 13 1.46 -28.46 1.93
C PRO A 13 1.30 -26.97 1.59
N ALA A 14 0.39 -26.66 0.65
CA ALA A 14 0.01 -25.30 0.29
C ALA A 14 -0.66 -24.59 1.48
N SER A 15 -0.15 -23.42 1.85
CA SER A 15 -0.64 -22.60 2.94
C SER A 15 -1.89 -21.83 2.51
N ASN A 16 -3.09 -22.40 2.71
CA ASN A 16 -4.34 -21.62 2.72
C ASN A 16 -5.43 -22.16 3.68
N ASP A 17 -5.17 -23.25 4.40
CA ASP A 17 -6.11 -23.79 5.38
C ASP A 17 -5.60 -23.60 6.80
N VAL A 18 -6.17 -22.63 7.51
CA VAL A 18 -6.31 -22.75 8.96
C VAL A 18 -7.38 -23.81 9.19
N CYS A 19 -6.95 -25.07 9.31
CA CYS A 19 -7.84 -26.23 9.42
C CYS A 19 -8.81 -26.13 10.61
N SER A 20 -10.11 -26.29 10.32
CA SER A 20 -11.10 -26.78 11.29
C SER A 20 -11.04 -28.30 11.38
N PRO A 21 -11.13 -28.92 12.57
CA PRO A 21 -11.13 -30.38 12.67
C PRO A 21 -12.47 -30.98 12.18
N VAL A 22 -12.38 -32.14 11.53
CA VAL A 22 -13.51 -32.92 11.01
C VAL A 22 -14.27 -33.59 12.16
N ASN A 23 -15.60 -33.49 12.15
CA ASN A 23 -16.48 -34.17 13.10
C ASN A 23 -16.41 -35.70 12.94
N GLY A 24 -16.07 -36.41 14.01
CA GLY A 24 -16.43 -37.83 14.15
C GLY A 24 -15.45 -38.72 14.89
N THR A 25 -15.39 -38.62 16.22
CA THR A 25 -15.39 -39.70 17.25
C THR A 25 -14.82 -39.13 18.54
N VAL A 26 -15.58 -39.23 19.63
CA VAL A 26 -15.14 -38.85 20.97
C VAL A 26 -14.03 -39.82 21.38
N SER A 27 -12.78 -39.38 21.26
CA SER A 27 -11.64 -40.05 21.88
C SER A 27 -11.40 -39.42 23.24
N THR A 28 -11.38 -40.26 24.27
CA THR A 28 -11.07 -39.92 25.66
C THR A 28 -9.77 -39.13 25.76
N ILE A 29 -9.85 -37.97 26.44
CA ILE A 29 -8.71 -37.12 26.79
C ILE A 29 -7.64 -37.96 27.50
N GLN A 30 -6.53 -38.22 26.81
CA GLN A 30 -5.29 -38.72 27.41
C GLN A 30 -4.23 -37.61 27.34
N GLY A 31 -3.72 -37.24 28.51
CA GLY A 31 -2.45 -36.51 28.68
C GLY A 31 -2.56 -35.00 28.58
N SER A 32 -2.73 -34.33 29.72
CA SER A 32 -2.44 -32.89 29.88
C SER A 32 -0.99 -32.59 29.49
N VAL A 33 -0.78 -32.05 28.30
CA VAL A 33 0.47 -31.34 27.98
C VAL A 33 0.38 -30.02 28.74
N TYR A 34 1.09 -29.91 29.85
CA TYR A 34 1.27 -28.64 30.53
C TYR A 34 1.92 -27.66 29.53
N PRO A 35 1.35 -26.45 29.29
CA PRO A 35 2.03 -25.47 28.45
C PRO A 35 3.38 -25.16 29.09
N ALA A 36 4.44 -25.17 28.28
CA ALA A 36 5.78 -24.83 28.72
C ALA A 36 5.74 -23.47 29.43
N VAL A 37 6.16 -23.44 30.69
CA VAL A 37 6.25 -22.18 31.45
C VAL A 37 7.44 -21.41 30.87
N VAL A 38 7.15 -20.24 30.29
CA VAL A 38 8.19 -19.34 29.81
C VAL A 38 8.96 -18.83 31.03
N ASN A 39 10.29 -18.78 30.93
CA ASN A 39 11.11 -18.27 32.03
C ASN A 39 10.66 -16.86 32.40
N CYS A 40 10.55 -16.54 33.70
CA CYS A 40 9.90 -15.31 34.17
C CYS A 40 10.54 -14.04 33.58
N SER A 41 11.85 -14.05 33.32
CA SER A 41 12.58 -12.94 32.70
C SER A 41 12.27 -12.72 31.21
N GLU A 42 11.69 -13.69 30.51
CA GLU A 42 11.36 -13.62 29.08
C GLU A 42 9.85 -13.48 28.82
N ALA A 43 9.05 -13.37 29.87
CA ALA A 43 7.61 -13.18 29.83
C ALA A 43 7.27 -11.70 29.62
N THR A 44 7.55 -11.16 28.42
CA THR A 44 7.35 -9.73 28.10
C THR A 44 6.25 -9.52 27.06
N LEU A 45 5.70 -8.30 27.06
CA LEU A 45 4.69 -7.86 26.09
C LEU A 45 5.20 -7.95 24.64
N GLY A 46 6.44 -7.52 24.40
CA GLY A 46 7.03 -7.54 23.06
C GLY A 46 7.10 -8.97 22.49
N ARG A 47 7.50 -9.94 23.32
CA ARG A 47 7.53 -11.36 22.93
C ARG A 47 6.13 -11.94 22.70
N HIS A 48 5.17 -11.59 23.56
CA HIS A 48 3.77 -12.02 23.38
C HIS A 48 3.23 -11.57 22.03
N LEU A 49 3.40 -10.28 21.70
CA LEU A 49 2.97 -9.73 20.41
C LEU A 49 3.67 -10.44 19.24
N ALA A 50 5.00 -10.58 19.28
CA ALA A 50 5.77 -11.23 18.24
C ALA A 50 5.25 -12.65 17.95
N ARG A 51 5.02 -13.44 19.01
CA ARG A 51 4.47 -14.79 18.90
C ARG A 51 3.05 -14.81 18.36
N ARG A 52 2.19 -13.86 18.74
CA ARG A 52 0.84 -13.75 18.16
C ARG A 52 0.89 -13.48 16.66
N LEU A 53 1.81 -12.62 16.19
CA LEU A 53 2.00 -12.38 14.76
C LEU A 53 2.41 -13.66 14.01
N VAL A 54 3.39 -14.41 14.55
CA VAL A 54 3.78 -15.71 13.99
C VAL A 54 2.60 -16.69 13.94
N GLN A 55 1.83 -16.78 15.02
CA GLN A 55 0.69 -17.70 15.13
C GLN A 55 -0.41 -17.44 14.10
N ILE A 56 -0.63 -16.17 13.72
CA ILE A 56 -1.64 -15.82 12.70
C ILE A 56 -1.08 -15.90 11.27
N GLY A 57 0.18 -16.30 11.09
CA GLY A 57 0.80 -16.53 9.78
C GLY A 57 1.61 -15.36 9.22
N VAL A 58 1.87 -14.33 10.03
CA VAL A 58 2.79 -13.23 9.66
C VAL A 58 4.22 -13.73 9.86
N ASN A 59 5.03 -13.65 8.80
CA ASN A 59 6.47 -13.89 8.86
C ASN A 59 7.30 -12.64 8.59
N ASP A 60 6.70 -11.60 7.99
CA ASP A 60 7.38 -10.35 7.68
C ASP A 60 6.56 -9.19 8.26
N VAL A 61 7.21 -8.33 9.04
CA VAL A 61 6.61 -7.13 9.63
C VAL A 61 7.26 -5.90 9.02
N PHE A 62 6.47 -5.06 8.37
CA PHE A 62 6.96 -3.86 7.70
C PHE A 62 7.10 -2.71 8.70
N SER A 63 8.26 -2.09 8.81
CA SER A 63 8.53 -1.17 9.92
C SER A 63 9.23 0.11 9.53
N VAL A 64 8.94 1.16 10.29
CA VAL A 64 9.74 2.40 10.32
C VAL A 64 10.13 2.66 11.78
N PRO A 65 11.44 2.71 12.10
CA PRO A 65 11.90 2.93 13.46
C PRO A 65 11.63 4.37 13.91
N GLY A 66 11.33 4.53 15.20
CA GLY A 66 11.29 5.81 15.89
C GLY A 66 11.30 5.59 17.39
N ASP A 67 11.71 6.60 18.15
CA ASP A 67 12.06 6.47 19.57
C ASP A 67 10.95 5.88 20.47
N PHE A 68 9.68 5.98 20.07
CA PHE A 68 8.56 5.34 20.77
C PHE A 68 8.35 3.85 20.48
N ASN A 69 9.03 3.26 19.49
CA ASN A 69 8.88 1.83 19.14
C ASN A 69 10.19 1.00 19.20
N LEU A 70 11.36 1.59 19.42
CA LEU A 70 12.66 0.89 19.29
C LEU A 70 12.77 -0.37 20.17
N THR A 71 12.40 -0.28 21.45
CA THR A 71 12.39 -1.44 22.36
C THR A 71 11.41 -2.53 21.91
N LEU A 72 10.28 -2.16 21.29
CA LEU A 72 9.36 -3.14 20.72
C LEU A 72 9.99 -3.83 19.50
N LEU A 73 10.66 -3.09 18.64
CA LEU A 73 11.34 -3.64 17.45
C LEU A 73 12.41 -4.68 17.83
N ASP A 74 13.15 -4.46 18.91
CA ASP A 74 14.13 -5.44 19.41
C ASP A 74 13.49 -6.79 19.72
N HIS A 75 12.31 -6.78 20.33
CA HIS A 75 11.56 -8.00 20.63
C HIS A 75 11.00 -8.68 19.38
N LEU A 76 10.60 -7.90 18.36
CA LEU A 76 10.17 -8.46 17.07
C LEU A 76 11.33 -9.12 16.33
N ILE A 77 12.52 -8.51 16.35
CA ILE A 77 13.75 -9.07 15.78
C ILE A 77 14.19 -10.35 16.52
N ALA A 78 14.05 -10.37 17.84
CA ALA A 78 14.43 -11.51 18.65
C ALA A 78 13.53 -12.75 18.42
N GLU A 79 12.35 -12.59 17.81
CA GLU A 79 11.44 -13.70 17.51
C GLU A 79 11.84 -14.39 16.18
N PRO A 80 12.35 -15.63 16.19
CA PRO A 80 12.92 -16.27 15.00
C PRO A 80 11.93 -16.51 13.85
N GLY A 81 10.62 -16.48 14.14
CA GLY A 81 9.56 -16.65 13.14
C GLY A 81 9.22 -15.38 12.36
N LEU A 82 9.80 -14.23 12.73
CA LEU A 82 9.58 -12.94 12.11
C LEU A 82 10.85 -12.39 11.46
N ASN A 83 10.65 -11.73 10.32
CA ASN A 83 11.62 -10.85 9.71
C ASN A 83 11.10 -9.42 9.82
N LEU A 84 11.94 -8.52 10.31
CA LEU A 84 11.62 -7.10 10.32
C LEU A 84 12.08 -6.47 9.00
N ILE A 85 11.11 -5.99 8.20
CA ILE A 85 11.36 -5.38 6.90
C ILE A 85 11.30 -3.86 7.06
N GLY A 86 12.46 -3.21 7.14
CA GLY A 86 12.52 -1.74 7.16
C GLY A 86 11.94 -1.15 5.87
N CYS A 87 11.15 -0.09 5.96
CA CYS A 87 10.61 0.64 4.81
C CYS A 87 11.13 2.08 4.82
N CYS A 88 11.07 2.76 3.66
CA CYS A 88 11.57 4.14 3.55
C CYS A 88 10.67 5.16 4.26
N ASN A 89 9.36 4.91 4.32
CA ASN A 89 8.40 5.71 5.06
C ASN A 89 7.18 4.86 5.47
N GLU A 90 6.30 5.44 6.30
CA GLU A 90 5.19 4.74 6.94
C GLU A 90 4.02 4.45 5.98
N LEU A 91 3.76 5.34 5.02
CA LEU A 91 2.78 5.10 3.97
C LEU A 91 3.13 3.83 3.18
N ASN A 92 4.40 3.75 2.77
CA ASN A 92 4.95 2.63 2.04
C ASN A 92 4.96 1.34 2.88
N ALA A 93 5.32 1.43 4.17
CA ALA A 93 5.22 0.29 5.10
C ALA A 93 3.79 -0.27 5.17
N GLY A 94 2.80 0.62 5.23
CA GLY A 94 1.39 0.24 5.19
C GLY A 94 0.97 -0.40 3.87
N TYR A 95 1.42 0.14 2.72
CA TYR A 95 1.15 -0.46 1.41
C TYR A 95 1.85 -1.81 1.20
N ALA A 96 3.04 -2.00 1.76
CA ALA A 96 3.70 -3.29 1.79
C ALA A 96 2.94 -4.30 2.65
N ALA A 97 2.45 -3.88 3.82
CA ALA A 97 1.57 -4.73 4.63
C ALA A 97 0.24 -5.07 3.91
N ASP A 98 -0.35 -4.14 3.16
CA ASP A 98 -1.52 -4.37 2.28
C ASP A 98 -1.20 -5.42 1.21
N GLY A 99 -0.12 -5.24 0.45
CA GLY A 99 0.34 -6.18 -0.57
C GLY A 99 0.59 -7.59 -0.03
N TYR A 100 1.21 -7.67 1.15
CA TYR A 100 1.47 -8.93 1.84
C TYR A 100 0.18 -9.63 2.28
N ALA A 101 -0.77 -8.86 2.85
CA ALA A 101 -2.06 -9.38 3.32
C ALA A 101 -2.92 -9.97 2.19
N ARG A 102 -2.79 -9.47 0.96
CA ARG A 102 -3.54 -9.98 -0.21
C ARG A 102 -3.22 -11.43 -0.54
N SER A 103 -1.97 -11.84 -0.34
CA SER A 103 -1.53 -13.22 -0.57
C SER A 103 -1.56 -14.07 0.71
N ARG A 104 -1.03 -13.54 1.81
CA ARG A 104 -0.88 -14.28 3.08
C ARG A 104 -2.16 -14.33 3.92
N GLY A 105 -3.13 -13.51 3.57
CA GLY A 105 -4.39 -13.39 4.31
C GLY A 105 -4.31 -12.53 5.56
N VAL A 106 -3.14 -12.01 5.96
CA VAL A 106 -2.94 -11.00 7.00
C VAL A 106 -1.59 -10.30 6.80
N GLY A 107 -1.53 -9.00 7.09
CA GLY A 107 -0.31 -8.20 7.08
C GLY A 107 -0.12 -7.46 8.41
N ALA A 108 1.11 -7.03 8.69
CA ALA A 108 1.42 -6.25 9.89
C ALA A 108 2.44 -5.15 9.57
N CYS A 109 2.23 -3.98 10.16
CA CYS A 109 3.21 -2.89 10.11
C CYS A 109 3.42 -2.25 11.48
N VAL A 110 4.61 -1.72 11.73
CA VAL A 110 5.00 -1.08 12.99
C VAL A 110 5.60 0.31 12.70
N VAL A 111 5.02 1.35 13.28
CA VAL A 111 5.45 2.75 13.08
C VAL A 111 5.55 3.51 14.40
N THR A 112 6.11 4.71 14.39
CA THR A 112 6.20 5.58 15.59
C THR A 112 4.95 6.45 15.76
N PHE A 113 4.80 7.03 16.96
CA PHE A 113 3.62 7.79 17.36
C PHE A 113 3.38 9.04 16.51
N THR A 114 2.12 9.27 16.14
CA THR A 114 1.54 10.42 15.44
C THR A 114 2.18 10.76 14.08
N VAL A 115 3.46 11.11 14.02
CA VAL A 115 4.12 11.42 12.74
C VAL A 115 4.11 10.20 11.82
N GLY A 116 4.38 9.01 12.37
CA GLY A 116 4.31 7.76 11.64
C GLY A 116 2.88 7.27 11.47
N GLY A 117 2.09 7.27 12.56
CA GLY A 117 0.70 6.82 12.53
C GLY A 117 -0.19 7.62 11.57
N LEU A 118 -0.05 8.94 11.48
CA LEU A 118 -0.84 9.74 10.54
C LEU A 118 -0.42 9.55 9.07
N SER A 119 0.84 9.17 8.82
CA SER A 119 1.33 8.84 7.48
C SER A 119 0.81 7.46 7.02
N VAL A 120 0.91 6.43 7.87
CA VAL A 120 0.38 5.08 7.56
C VAL A 120 -1.15 5.04 7.45
N LEU A 121 -1.86 5.99 8.07
CA LEU A 121 -3.33 6.05 8.11
C LEU A 121 -3.97 5.91 6.72
N ASN A 122 -3.37 6.51 5.69
CA ASN A 122 -3.85 6.41 4.31
C ASN A 122 -3.82 4.96 3.79
N ALA A 123 -2.75 4.22 4.06
CA ALA A 123 -2.67 2.79 3.72
C ALA A 123 -3.66 1.94 4.55
N ILE A 124 -3.87 2.28 5.82
CA ILE A 124 -4.85 1.59 6.67
C ILE A 124 -6.29 1.80 6.18
N ALA A 125 -6.63 3.01 5.75
CA ALA A 125 -7.91 3.28 5.09
C ALA A 125 -8.07 2.49 3.78
N GLY A 126 -6.98 2.32 3.02
CA GLY A 126 -6.93 1.42 1.86
C GLY A 126 -7.22 -0.03 2.23
N ALA A 127 -6.51 -0.59 3.22
CA ALA A 127 -6.74 -1.95 3.71
C ALA A 127 -8.18 -2.14 4.23
N TYR A 128 -8.75 -1.14 4.91
CA TYR A 128 -10.15 -1.16 5.33
C TYR A 128 -11.10 -1.24 4.13
N SER A 129 -10.85 -0.44 3.09
CA SER A 129 -11.64 -0.38 1.87
C SER A 129 -11.59 -1.69 1.07
N GLU A 130 -10.43 -2.34 1.06
CA GLU A 130 -10.16 -3.60 0.33
C GLU A 130 -10.46 -4.87 1.15
N SER A 131 -10.95 -4.70 2.38
CA SER A 131 -11.28 -5.78 3.33
C SER A 131 -10.09 -6.70 3.61
N LEU A 132 -8.95 -6.10 3.95
CA LEU A 132 -7.73 -6.78 4.35
C LEU A 132 -7.56 -6.71 5.87
N PRO A 133 -7.30 -7.85 6.55
CA PRO A 133 -6.87 -7.83 7.94
C PRO A 133 -5.41 -7.35 8.01
N LEU A 134 -5.22 -6.17 8.59
CA LEU A 134 -3.91 -5.54 8.74
C LEU A 134 -3.73 -5.10 10.19
N ILE A 135 -2.70 -5.64 10.85
CA ILE A 135 -2.35 -5.31 12.23
C ILE A 135 -1.44 -4.08 12.22
N CYS A 136 -2.01 -2.90 12.42
CA CYS A 136 -1.25 -1.65 12.51
C CYS A 136 -0.81 -1.41 13.95
N ILE A 137 0.49 -1.51 14.21
CA ILE A 137 1.10 -1.32 15.52
C ILE A 137 1.79 0.05 15.53
N VAL A 138 1.56 0.81 16.59
CA VAL A 138 2.16 2.13 16.77
C VAL A 138 2.86 2.18 18.13
N GLY A 139 4.14 2.57 18.14
CA GLY A 139 4.82 2.92 19.38
C GLY A 139 4.13 4.13 20.03
N GLY A 140 3.76 4.02 21.30
CA GLY A 140 3.01 5.03 22.03
C GLY A 140 3.86 5.76 23.08
N PRO A 141 3.36 6.89 23.61
CA PRO A 141 3.98 7.60 24.73
C PRO A 141 4.31 6.69 25.92
N ASN A 142 5.29 7.09 26.72
CA ASN A 142 5.57 6.43 27.99
C ASN A 142 4.30 6.40 28.85
N SER A 143 3.99 5.24 29.44
CA SER A 143 2.76 5.05 30.21
C SER A 143 2.58 6.07 31.36
N ASN A 144 3.68 6.63 31.87
CA ASN A 144 3.70 7.63 32.94
C ASN A 144 3.23 9.03 32.52
N ASP A 145 3.18 9.33 31.23
CA ASP A 145 2.79 10.67 30.76
C ASP A 145 1.28 10.81 30.59
N TYR A 146 0.53 9.69 30.52
CA TYR A 146 -0.93 9.70 30.50
C TYR A 146 -1.49 10.29 31.80
N GLY A 147 -2.51 11.15 31.68
CA GLY A 147 -3.12 11.84 32.82
C GLY A 147 -2.28 13.00 33.39
N THR A 148 -1.15 13.33 32.76
CA THR A 148 -0.33 14.49 33.12
C THR A 148 -0.59 15.67 32.15
N ASN A 149 -0.10 16.87 32.49
CA ASN A 149 -0.12 18.03 31.59
C ASN A 149 1.14 18.15 30.72
N ARG A 150 1.87 17.05 30.52
CA ARG A 150 3.10 17.07 29.73
C ARG A 150 2.79 17.12 28.25
N ILE A 151 3.60 17.89 27.53
CA ILE A 151 3.56 17.98 26.08
C ILE A 151 4.76 17.19 25.57
N LEU A 152 4.53 16.29 24.62
CA LEU A 152 5.56 15.41 24.07
C LEU A 152 5.92 15.83 22.65
N HIS A 153 7.14 15.50 22.23
CA HIS A 153 7.52 15.51 20.82
C HIS A 153 6.66 14.50 20.05
N HIS A 154 6.58 14.68 18.73
CA HIS A 154 5.62 13.97 17.87
C HIS A 154 4.16 14.15 18.30
N THR A 155 3.78 15.28 18.89
CA THR A 155 2.38 15.66 19.10
C THR A 155 2.14 17.05 18.52
N VAL A 156 0.88 17.47 18.38
CA VAL A 156 0.56 18.85 17.96
C VAL A 156 0.84 19.92 19.03
N GLY A 157 1.52 19.56 20.13
CA GLY A 157 1.86 20.50 21.21
C GLY A 157 0.78 20.63 22.29
N LEU A 158 -0.10 19.63 22.42
CA LEU A 158 -1.16 19.59 23.44
C LEU A 158 -0.99 18.33 24.32
N PRO A 159 -1.35 18.39 25.61
CA PRO A 159 -1.35 17.23 26.51
C PRO A 159 -2.59 16.32 26.25
N ASP A 160 -2.82 15.95 25.00
CA ASP A 160 -3.88 15.03 24.56
C ASP A 160 -3.27 14.00 23.59
N PHE A 161 -3.04 12.78 24.08
CA PHE A 161 -2.48 11.69 23.28
C PHE A 161 -3.55 10.84 22.56
N SER A 162 -4.83 11.22 22.63
CA SER A 162 -5.90 10.51 21.93
C SER A 162 -6.17 11.03 20.50
N GLN A 163 -5.39 12.01 20.05
CA GLN A 163 -5.54 12.63 18.73
C GLN A 163 -5.38 11.64 17.58
N GLU A 164 -4.27 10.89 17.57
CA GLU A 164 -4.03 9.85 16.57
C GLU A 164 -5.12 8.78 16.63
N LEU A 165 -5.44 8.28 17.83
CA LEU A 165 -6.50 7.28 18.02
C LEU A 165 -7.82 7.70 17.34
N ARG A 166 -8.24 8.96 17.50
CA ARG A 166 -9.45 9.51 16.85
C ARG A 166 -9.38 9.47 15.33
N CYS A 167 -8.21 9.69 14.73
CA CYS A 167 -8.03 9.61 13.28
C CYS A 167 -8.22 8.17 12.74
N PHE A 168 -7.86 7.16 13.53
CA PHE A 168 -8.00 5.75 13.14
C PHE A 168 -9.42 5.18 13.35
N GLN A 169 -10.28 5.85 14.12
CA GLN A 169 -11.58 5.30 14.57
C GLN A 169 -12.51 4.88 13.42
N THR A 170 -12.49 5.61 12.31
CA THR A 170 -13.38 5.36 11.16
C THR A 170 -12.82 4.36 10.15
N VAL A 171 -11.55 4.00 10.29
CA VAL A 171 -10.80 3.17 9.33
C VAL A 171 -10.17 1.93 9.97
N THR A 172 -10.61 1.57 11.19
CA THR A 172 -10.22 0.34 11.88
C THR A 172 -11.45 -0.32 12.51
N CYS A 173 -11.45 -1.65 12.60
CA CYS A 173 -12.54 -2.41 13.22
C CYS A 173 -12.40 -2.56 14.74
N TYR A 174 -11.20 -2.33 15.27
CA TYR A 174 -10.89 -2.35 16.69
C TYR A 174 -9.64 -1.52 16.96
N GLN A 175 -9.57 -0.94 18.16
CA GLN A 175 -8.44 -0.15 18.62
C GLN A 175 -8.04 -0.58 20.03
N ALA A 176 -6.75 -0.84 20.24
CA ALA A 176 -6.16 -1.14 21.54
C ALA A 176 -5.13 -0.06 21.89
N VAL A 177 -5.23 0.53 23.08
CA VAL A 177 -4.21 1.44 23.63
C VAL A 177 -3.63 0.80 24.88
N VAL A 178 -2.47 0.16 24.72
CA VAL A 178 -1.81 -0.60 25.78
C VAL A 178 -0.89 0.33 26.57
N ASN A 179 -1.39 0.83 27.69
CA ASN A 179 -0.66 1.70 28.63
C ASN A 179 -0.43 1.04 30.01
N ASN A 180 -0.85 -0.21 30.19
CA ASN A 180 -0.64 -1.03 31.39
C ASN A 180 -0.45 -2.51 30.98
N LEU A 181 0.12 -3.35 31.86
CA LEU A 181 0.48 -4.74 31.53
C LEU A 181 -0.55 -5.79 31.98
N GLU A 182 -1.47 -5.44 32.87
CA GLU A 182 -2.40 -6.39 33.49
C GLU A 182 -3.36 -6.98 32.45
N ASP A 183 -3.91 -6.16 31.55
CA ASP A 183 -4.87 -6.57 30.51
C ASP A 183 -4.30 -6.51 29.08
N ALA A 184 -3.01 -6.16 28.93
CA ALA A 184 -2.35 -6.00 27.62
C ALA A 184 -2.51 -7.20 26.67
N HIS A 185 -2.34 -8.42 27.20
CA HIS A 185 -2.49 -9.65 26.44
C HIS A 185 -3.91 -9.80 25.86
N ASP A 186 -4.93 -9.55 26.66
CA ASP A 186 -6.34 -9.63 26.25
C ASP A 186 -6.68 -8.54 25.21
N MET A 187 -6.16 -7.32 25.37
CA MET A 187 -6.35 -6.23 24.42
C MET A 187 -5.75 -6.56 23.04
N ILE A 188 -4.50 -7.06 23.02
CA ILE A 188 -3.80 -7.47 21.81
C ILE A 188 -4.54 -8.64 21.14
N ASP A 189 -4.92 -9.65 21.92
CA ASP A 189 -5.61 -10.83 21.40
C ASP A 189 -6.99 -10.49 20.85
N THR A 190 -7.71 -9.57 21.51
CA THR A 190 -9.00 -9.07 21.03
C THR A 190 -8.84 -8.28 19.73
N ALA A 191 -7.84 -7.40 19.64
CA ALA A 191 -7.55 -6.65 18.42
C ALA A 191 -7.25 -7.59 17.25
N ILE A 192 -6.28 -8.51 17.42
CA ILE A 192 -5.90 -9.45 16.36
C ILE A 192 -7.07 -10.35 15.96
N SER A 193 -7.80 -10.91 16.93
CA SER A 193 -8.94 -11.78 16.61
C SER A 193 -10.07 -11.03 15.89
N THR A 194 -10.29 -9.75 16.22
CA THR A 194 -11.31 -8.92 15.55
C THR A 194 -10.87 -8.59 14.12
N ALA A 195 -9.60 -8.26 13.90
CA ALA A 195 -9.05 -8.02 12.57
C ALA A 195 -9.32 -9.21 11.63
N LEU A 196 -9.01 -10.42 12.10
CA LEU A 196 -9.19 -11.66 11.34
C LEU A 196 -10.67 -12.00 11.11
N LYS A 197 -11.54 -11.82 12.13
CA LYS A 197 -12.99 -12.12 12.02
C LYS A 197 -13.72 -11.21 11.04
N GLU A 198 -13.35 -9.92 11.05
CA GLU A 198 -13.99 -8.91 10.22
C GLU A 198 -13.28 -8.70 8.89
N SER A 199 -12.05 -9.24 8.74
CA SER A 199 -11.16 -8.98 7.61
C SER A 199 -10.98 -7.48 7.39
N LYS A 200 -10.61 -6.79 8.47
CA LYS A 200 -10.42 -5.33 8.53
C LYS A 200 -9.18 -5.00 9.35
N PRO A 201 -8.58 -3.83 9.14
CA PRO A 201 -7.43 -3.40 9.93
C PRO A 201 -7.80 -3.09 11.38
N VAL A 202 -6.79 -3.18 12.24
CA VAL A 202 -6.86 -2.77 13.66
C VAL A 202 -5.69 -1.89 14.01
N TYR A 203 -5.88 -1.04 15.02
CA TYR A 203 -4.85 -0.18 15.58
C TYR A 203 -4.44 -0.68 16.96
N ILE A 204 -3.16 -0.84 17.21
CA ILE A 204 -2.59 -1.23 18.51
C ILE A 204 -1.49 -0.23 18.87
N SER A 205 -1.76 0.65 19.85
CA SER A 205 -0.74 1.52 20.45
C SER A 205 -0.11 0.86 21.66
N ILE A 206 1.21 0.88 21.78
CA ILE A 206 1.95 0.26 22.90
C ILE A 206 2.89 1.29 23.50
N GLY A 207 2.72 1.63 24.79
CA GLY A 207 3.62 2.55 25.47
C GLY A 207 5.08 2.11 25.42
N CYS A 208 5.99 3.02 25.03
CA CYS A 208 7.39 2.69 24.71
C CYS A 208 8.17 2.00 25.85
N ASN A 209 7.78 2.23 27.10
CA ASN A 209 8.40 1.64 28.29
C ASN A 209 7.90 0.23 28.65
N LEU A 210 6.89 -0.30 27.96
CA LEU A 210 6.20 -1.52 28.39
C LEU A 210 6.74 -2.80 27.75
N ALA A 211 7.31 -2.71 26.55
CA ALA A 211 7.60 -3.88 25.71
C ALA A 211 8.54 -4.90 26.38
N ALA A 212 9.51 -4.43 27.18
CA ALA A 212 10.55 -5.25 27.80
C ALA A 212 10.29 -5.63 29.27
N ILE A 213 9.22 -5.12 29.89
CA ILE A 213 8.96 -5.39 31.31
C ILE A 213 8.44 -6.83 31.47
N PRO A 214 9.11 -7.68 32.28
CA PRO A 214 8.61 -9.00 32.58
C PRO A 214 7.31 -8.92 33.40
N HIS A 215 6.29 -9.68 33.01
CA HIS A 215 5.00 -9.68 33.70
C HIS A 215 4.37 -11.09 33.73
N PRO A 216 3.75 -11.51 34.86
CA PRO A 216 3.16 -12.85 35.00
C PRO A 216 2.09 -13.19 33.96
N THR A 217 1.38 -12.19 33.41
CA THR A 217 0.34 -12.39 32.39
C THR A 217 0.90 -12.95 31.07
N PHE A 218 2.19 -12.77 30.80
CA PHE A 218 2.88 -13.31 29.61
C PHE A 218 3.69 -14.59 29.90
N ALA A 219 3.64 -15.13 31.13
CA ALA A 219 4.45 -16.29 31.53
C ALA A 219 3.96 -17.62 30.92
N ARG A 220 2.76 -17.61 30.34
CA ARG A 220 2.17 -18.75 29.65
C ARG A 220 2.21 -18.51 28.15
N GLU A 221 2.46 -19.58 27.40
CA GLU A 221 2.28 -19.52 25.96
C GLU A 221 0.84 -19.07 25.63
N PRO A 222 0.68 -18.16 24.65
CA PRO A 222 -0.64 -17.66 24.32
C PRO A 222 -1.52 -18.82 23.84
N VAL A 223 -2.75 -18.92 24.37
CA VAL A 223 -3.72 -19.94 23.93
C VAL A 223 -3.93 -19.76 22.42
N PRO A 224 -3.72 -20.80 21.58
CA PRO A 224 -3.88 -20.68 20.14
C PRO A 224 -5.21 -20.04 19.77
N PHE A 225 -5.21 -19.11 18.80
CA PHE A 225 -6.45 -18.48 18.35
C PHE A 225 -7.40 -19.53 17.79
N ALA A 226 -8.48 -19.80 18.53
CA ALA A 226 -9.62 -20.54 18.03
C ALA A 226 -10.70 -19.51 17.65
N LEU A 227 -10.76 -19.14 16.38
CA LEU A 227 -11.87 -18.35 15.87
C LEU A 227 -13.09 -19.27 15.76
N SER A 228 -14.11 -19.05 16.59
CA SER A 228 -15.37 -19.79 16.47
C SER A 228 -15.90 -19.68 15.04
N PRO A 229 -16.15 -20.81 14.34
CA PRO A 229 -16.64 -20.74 12.98
C PRO A 229 -18.00 -20.06 12.99
N LYS A 230 -18.17 -19.03 12.14
CA LYS A 230 -19.52 -18.54 11.82
C LYS A 230 -20.24 -19.70 11.12
N LEU A 231 -21.49 -19.94 11.50
CA LEU A 231 -22.33 -20.98 10.90
C LEU A 231 -23.57 -20.33 10.30
N SER A 232 -23.97 -20.81 9.13
CA SER A 232 -25.26 -20.41 8.55
C SER A 232 -26.41 -20.86 9.44
N ASN A 233 -27.44 -20.02 9.56
CA ASN A 233 -28.72 -20.45 10.10
C ASN A 233 -29.34 -21.50 9.16
N LYS A 234 -29.54 -22.73 9.63
CA LYS A 234 -29.99 -23.85 8.79
C LYS A 234 -31.33 -23.58 8.07
N MET A 235 -32.30 -23.00 8.79
CA MET A 235 -33.61 -22.70 8.20
C MET A 235 -33.53 -21.55 7.19
N GLY A 236 -32.75 -20.51 7.51
CA GLY A 236 -32.50 -19.38 6.61
C GLY A 236 -31.76 -19.80 5.34
N LEU A 237 -30.76 -20.67 5.47
CA LEU A 237 -30.01 -21.26 4.36
C LEU A 237 -30.94 -22.08 3.45
N GLU A 238 -31.71 -23.00 4.03
CA GLU A 238 -32.68 -23.82 3.29
C GLU A 238 -33.68 -22.97 2.51
N ALA A 239 -34.28 -21.96 3.16
CA ALA A 239 -35.24 -21.07 2.54
C ALA A 239 -34.61 -20.19 1.44
N ALA A 240 -33.39 -19.69 1.65
CA ALA A 240 -32.66 -18.92 0.66
C ALA A 240 -32.33 -19.76 -0.58
N VAL A 241 -31.83 -20.98 -0.37
CA VAL A 241 -31.46 -21.93 -1.43
C VAL A 241 -32.69 -22.32 -2.24
N GLU A 242 -33.82 -22.65 -1.59
CA GLU A 242 -35.06 -22.99 -2.27
C GLU A 242 -35.56 -21.84 -3.15
N ALA A 243 -35.64 -20.63 -2.58
CA ALA A 243 -36.07 -19.45 -3.33
C ALA A 243 -35.14 -19.11 -4.49
N ALA A 244 -33.82 -19.25 -4.32
CA ALA A 244 -32.84 -19.00 -5.36
C ALA A 244 -32.88 -20.06 -6.47
N ALA A 245 -33.04 -21.34 -6.11
CA ALA A 245 -33.19 -22.43 -7.06
C ALA A 245 -34.48 -22.28 -7.88
N GLU A 246 -35.60 -21.92 -7.24
CA GLU A 246 -36.86 -21.65 -7.93
C GLU A 246 -36.72 -20.47 -8.92
N PHE A 247 -36.03 -19.41 -8.50
CA PHE A 247 -35.77 -18.23 -9.33
C PHE A 247 -34.91 -18.57 -10.57
N LEU A 248 -33.79 -19.24 -10.36
CA LEU A 248 -32.83 -19.57 -11.43
C LEU A 248 -33.33 -20.70 -12.35
N ASN A 249 -33.99 -21.73 -11.82
CA ASN A 249 -34.49 -22.84 -12.63
C ASN A 249 -35.67 -22.45 -13.55
N LYS A 250 -36.31 -21.30 -13.31
CA LYS A 250 -37.32 -20.72 -14.21
C LYS A 250 -36.71 -19.82 -15.30
N ALA A 251 -35.45 -19.42 -15.15
CA ALA A 251 -34.79 -18.51 -16.07
C ALA A 251 -34.41 -19.21 -17.37
N VAL A 252 -34.53 -18.50 -18.49
CA VAL A 252 -34.12 -18.97 -19.82
C VAL A 252 -32.64 -18.73 -20.03
N LYS A 253 -32.09 -17.59 -19.59
CA LYS A 253 -30.70 -17.16 -19.80
C LYS A 253 -30.05 -16.71 -18.48
N PRO A 254 -29.84 -17.61 -17.51
CA PRO A 254 -29.18 -17.28 -16.26
C PRO A 254 -27.67 -17.03 -16.45
N VAL A 255 -27.11 -16.09 -15.69
CA VAL A 255 -25.66 -15.80 -15.65
C VAL A 255 -25.15 -15.66 -14.21
N LEU A 256 -23.87 -15.94 -14.01
CA LEU A 256 -23.17 -15.77 -12.73
C LEU A 256 -22.10 -14.68 -12.85
N VAL A 257 -22.02 -13.79 -11.85
CA VAL A 257 -20.97 -12.76 -11.79
C VAL A 257 -20.28 -12.80 -10.43
N GLY A 258 -18.99 -13.13 -10.42
CA GLY A 258 -18.16 -13.13 -9.21
C GLY A 258 -17.65 -11.72 -8.88
N GLY A 259 -17.82 -11.29 -7.64
CA GLY A 259 -17.36 -10.00 -7.14
C GLY A 259 -16.18 -10.12 -6.17
N PRO A 260 -15.59 -8.98 -5.76
CA PRO A 260 -14.40 -8.97 -4.89
C PRO A 260 -14.62 -9.64 -3.53
N LYS A 261 -15.86 -9.69 -3.02
CA LYS A 261 -16.13 -10.29 -1.71
C LYS A 261 -16.15 -11.83 -1.72
N LEU A 262 -15.91 -12.48 -2.87
CA LEU A 262 -15.63 -13.93 -2.91
C LEU A 262 -14.40 -14.29 -2.06
N ARG A 263 -13.37 -13.42 -2.06
CA ARG A 263 -12.13 -13.58 -1.28
C ARG A 263 -12.41 -13.63 0.21
N VAL A 264 -13.05 -12.58 0.75
CA VAL A 264 -13.36 -12.49 2.19
C VAL A 264 -14.31 -13.59 2.66
N ALA A 265 -15.23 -14.02 1.78
CA ALA A 265 -16.15 -15.12 2.09
C ALA A 265 -15.50 -16.52 1.94
N LYS A 266 -14.25 -16.61 1.49
CA LYS A 266 -13.55 -17.87 1.15
C LYS A 266 -14.42 -18.79 0.28
N ALA A 267 -15.08 -18.18 -0.73
CA ALA A 267 -16.16 -18.79 -1.48
C ALA A 267 -15.82 -19.03 -2.97
N CYS A 268 -14.57 -18.84 -3.39
CA CYS A 268 -14.15 -19.04 -4.79
C CYS A 268 -14.43 -20.46 -5.29
N GLU A 269 -14.05 -21.49 -4.53
CA GLU A 269 -14.32 -22.90 -4.88
C GLU A 269 -15.82 -23.18 -4.97
N ALA A 270 -16.59 -22.75 -3.94
CA ALA A 270 -18.05 -22.92 -3.92
C ALA A 270 -18.75 -22.22 -5.09
N PHE A 271 -18.20 -21.09 -5.54
CA PHE A 271 -18.68 -20.40 -6.73
C PHE A 271 -18.39 -21.19 -8.01
N VAL A 272 -17.19 -21.78 -8.14
CA VAL A 272 -16.86 -22.67 -9.28
C VAL A 272 -17.74 -23.93 -9.28
N GLU A 273 -17.95 -24.56 -8.12
CA GLU A 273 -18.88 -25.70 -7.97
C GLU A 273 -20.30 -25.35 -8.46
N LEU A 274 -20.76 -24.12 -8.20
CA LEU A 274 -22.04 -23.60 -8.69
C LEU A 274 -22.05 -23.40 -10.21
N VAL A 275 -20.95 -22.89 -10.78
CA VAL A 275 -20.79 -22.73 -12.23
C VAL A 275 -20.87 -24.09 -12.93
N ASP A 276 -20.15 -25.09 -12.42
CA ASP A 276 -20.14 -26.45 -12.96
C ASP A 276 -21.55 -27.09 -12.92
N ALA A 277 -22.24 -26.96 -11.80
CA ALA A 277 -23.58 -27.54 -11.62
C ALA A 277 -24.65 -26.85 -12.50
N GLY A 278 -24.62 -25.51 -12.55
CA GLY A 278 -25.59 -24.73 -13.32
C GLY A 278 -25.32 -24.74 -14.82
N GLY A 279 -24.06 -24.84 -15.24
CA GLY A 279 -23.66 -24.69 -16.63
C GLY A 279 -23.78 -23.26 -17.18
N TYR A 280 -23.87 -22.26 -16.31
CA TYR A 280 -24.17 -20.87 -16.67
C TYR A 280 -22.93 -20.16 -17.24
N ALA A 281 -23.14 -19.12 -18.05
CA ALA A 281 -22.06 -18.21 -18.39
C ALA A 281 -21.57 -17.49 -17.12
N VAL A 282 -20.25 -17.42 -16.93
CA VAL A 282 -19.64 -16.82 -15.74
C VAL A 282 -18.74 -15.65 -16.10
N ALA A 283 -18.96 -14.52 -15.44
CA ALA A 283 -18.10 -13.34 -15.52
C ALA A 283 -17.60 -12.96 -14.12
N VAL A 284 -16.70 -11.99 -14.05
CA VAL A 284 -16.28 -11.36 -12.79
C VAL A 284 -16.39 -9.85 -12.87
N MET A 285 -16.63 -9.18 -11.75
CA MET A 285 -16.42 -7.73 -11.62
C MET A 285 -14.92 -7.41 -11.70
N PRO A 286 -14.49 -6.18 -12.04
CA PRO A 286 -13.08 -5.83 -12.21
C PRO A 286 -12.20 -6.24 -11.02
N SER A 287 -12.58 -5.90 -9.78
CA SER A 287 -11.86 -6.31 -8.56
C SER A 287 -11.99 -7.80 -8.20
N GLY A 288 -12.77 -8.57 -8.96
CA GLY A 288 -12.89 -10.03 -8.82
C GLY A 288 -11.98 -10.82 -9.77
N LYS A 289 -11.21 -10.15 -10.63
CA LYS A 289 -10.28 -10.79 -11.55
C LYS A 289 -9.27 -11.67 -10.81
N GLY A 290 -9.01 -12.86 -11.34
CA GLY A 290 -8.15 -13.87 -10.70
C GLY A 290 -8.79 -14.69 -9.58
N LEU A 291 -9.98 -14.33 -9.08
CA LEU A 291 -10.68 -15.11 -8.05
C LEU A 291 -11.42 -16.33 -8.61
N VAL A 292 -11.67 -16.35 -9.92
CA VAL A 292 -12.29 -17.45 -10.66
C VAL A 292 -11.32 -17.89 -11.74
N PRO A 293 -11.09 -19.20 -11.96
CA PRO A 293 -10.18 -19.67 -13.00
C PRO A 293 -10.61 -19.20 -14.40
N GLU A 294 -9.77 -18.39 -15.06
CA GLU A 294 -10.11 -17.82 -16.37
C GLU A 294 -10.07 -18.85 -17.51
N GLN A 295 -9.49 -20.04 -17.27
CA GLN A 295 -9.54 -21.18 -18.20
C GLN A 295 -10.86 -21.96 -18.12
N HIS A 296 -11.72 -21.65 -17.17
CA HIS A 296 -12.99 -22.34 -17.02
C HIS A 296 -13.80 -22.21 -18.33
N PRO A 297 -14.34 -23.30 -18.90
CA PRO A 297 -14.98 -23.26 -20.23
C PRO A 297 -16.08 -22.20 -20.37
N HIS A 298 -16.81 -21.95 -19.29
CA HIS A 298 -17.91 -20.99 -19.26
C HIS A 298 -17.51 -19.55 -18.91
N PHE A 299 -16.21 -19.28 -18.70
CA PHE A 299 -15.72 -17.94 -18.36
C PHE A 299 -15.80 -17.01 -19.58
N ILE A 300 -16.57 -15.93 -19.47
CA ILE A 300 -16.82 -14.97 -20.56
C ILE A 300 -16.09 -13.63 -20.36
N GLY A 301 -15.33 -13.47 -19.26
CA GLY A 301 -14.49 -12.29 -19.00
C GLY A 301 -14.95 -11.42 -17.84
N THR A 302 -14.57 -10.14 -17.90
CA THR A 302 -14.90 -9.13 -16.89
C THR A 302 -16.18 -8.39 -17.28
N TYR A 303 -17.19 -8.39 -16.39
CA TYR A 303 -18.36 -7.53 -16.47
C TYR A 303 -18.08 -6.20 -15.75
N TRP A 304 -18.03 -5.13 -16.55
CA TRP A 304 -17.78 -3.77 -16.11
C TRP A 304 -18.57 -2.77 -16.97
N GLY A 305 -19.88 -3.00 -17.10
CA GLY A 305 -20.76 -2.14 -17.90
C GLY A 305 -20.27 -1.96 -19.34
N ALA A 306 -20.25 -0.71 -19.81
CA ALA A 306 -19.83 -0.35 -21.16
C ALA A 306 -18.37 -0.71 -21.51
N VAL A 307 -17.54 -0.99 -20.50
CA VAL A 307 -16.11 -1.34 -20.66
C VAL A 307 -15.80 -2.78 -20.28
N SER A 308 -16.82 -3.64 -20.35
CA SER A 308 -16.66 -5.09 -20.16
C SER A 308 -15.75 -5.71 -21.23
N THR A 309 -15.24 -6.90 -20.94
CA THR A 309 -14.68 -7.78 -21.98
C THR A 309 -15.67 -7.90 -23.15
N ALA A 310 -15.17 -7.96 -24.39
CA ALA A 310 -15.99 -8.01 -25.58
C ALA A 310 -17.14 -9.05 -25.47
N PHE A 311 -18.36 -8.61 -25.77
CA PHE A 311 -19.60 -9.39 -25.71
C PHE A 311 -20.07 -9.79 -24.29
N CYS A 312 -19.30 -9.54 -23.23
CA CYS A 312 -19.68 -9.90 -21.86
C CYS A 312 -20.86 -9.06 -21.35
N ALA A 313 -20.86 -7.74 -21.61
CA ALA A 313 -21.95 -6.85 -21.19
C ALA A 313 -23.28 -7.25 -21.82
N GLU A 314 -23.29 -7.54 -23.12
CA GLU A 314 -24.47 -7.93 -23.88
C GLU A 314 -25.11 -9.21 -23.33
N ILE A 315 -24.29 -10.15 -22.86
CA ILE A 315 -24.76 -11.40 -22.26
C ILE A 315 -25.29 -11.17 -20.85
N VAL A 316 -24.58 -10.40 -20.02
CA VAL A 316 -24.98 -10.13 -18.63
C VAL A 316 -26.23 -9.24 -18.56
N GLU A 317 -26.30 -8.19 -19.38
CA GLU A 317 -27.39 -7.21 -19.31
C GLU A 317 -28.66 -7.68 -20.04
N SER A 318 -28.53 -8.58 -21.03
CA SER A 318 -29.69 -9.19 -21.70
C SER A 318 -30.25 -10.43 -20.97
N ALA A 319 -29.58 -10.90 -19.91
CA ALA A 319 -30.04 -12.03 -19.10
C ALA A 319 -31.40 -11.75 -18.44
N ASP A 320 -32.15 -12.81 -18.18
CA ASP A 320 -33.43 -12.76 -17.48
C ASP A 320 -33.31 -13.10 -15.98
N ALA A 321 -32.17 -13.66 -15.56
CA ALA A 321 -31.76 -13.79 -14.17
C ALA A 321 -30.23 -13.71 -14.04
N TYR A 322 -29.74 -13.07 -12.98
CA TYR A 322 -28.31 -13.08 -12.66
C TYR A 322 -28.05 -13.20 -11.17
N LEU A 323 -27.03 -13.97 -10.82
CA LEU A 323 -26.51 -14.04 -9.46
C LEU A 323 -25.17 -13.32 -9.40
N PHE A 324 -25.12 -12.25 -8.61
CA PHE A 324 -23.88 -11.55 -8.27
C PHE A 324 -23.40 -12.03 -6.90
N ALA A 325 -22.25 -12.72 -6.88
CA ALA A 325 -21.63 -13.24 -5.68
C ALA A 325 -20.58 -12.27 -5.15
N GLY A 326 -20.89 -11.56 -4.07
CA GLY A 326 -19.99 -10.62 -3.43
C GLY A 326 -19.76 -9.30 -4.18
N PRO A 327 -20.78 -8.66 -4.80
CA PRO A 327 -20.57 -7.44 -5.57
C PRO A 327 -20.27 -6.24 -4.67
N ILE A 328 -19.51 -5.29 -5.22
CA ILE A 328 -19.38 -3.92 -4.73
C ILE A 328 -19.79 -3.00 -5.88
N TYR A 329 -20.93 -2.32 -5.73
CA TYR A 329 -21.39 -1.32 -6.67
C TYR A 329 -21.03 0.06 -6.12
N ASN A 330 -20.06 0.71 -6.76
CA ASN A 330 -19.72 2.11 -6.53
C ASN A 330 -19.80 2.84 -7.88
N ASP A 331 -19.57 4.15 -7.87
CA ASP A 331 -19.49 4.99 -9.06
C ASP A 331 -18.52 4.43 -10.12
N TYR A 332 -17.38 3.88 -9.73
CA TYR A 332 -16.38 3.35 -10.66
C TYR A 332 -16.74 1.98 -11.25
N SER A 333 -17.15 1.01 -10.42
CA SER A 333 -17.51 -0.35 -10.82
C SER A 333 -18.83 -0.40 -11.59
N SER A 334 -19.67 0.63 -11.43
CA SER A 334 -20.90 0.84 -12.20
C SER A 334 -20.75 1.78 -13.41
N VAL A 335 -19.52 2.23 -13.70
CA VAL A 335 -19.20 3.12 -14.83
C VAL A 335 -20.10 4.37 -14.81
N GLY A 336 -20.06 5.11 -13.71
CA GLY A 336 -20.91 6.28 -13.49
C GLY A 336 -22.40 5.94 -13.30
N TYR A 337 -22.71 4.86 -12.58
CA TYR A 337 -24.09 4.38 -12.34
C TYR A 337 -24.88 4.05 -13.63
N SER A 338 -24.19 3.58 -14.67
CA SER A 338 -24.78 3.34 -16.00
C SER A 338 -25.04 1.87 -16.34
N LEU A 339 -24.86 0.94 -15.39
CA LEU A 339 -25.17 -0.48 -15.59
C LEU A 339 -26.65 -0.71 -15.92
N LEU A 340 -26.95 -1.55 -16.92
CA LEU A 340 -28.32 -1.84 -17.35
C LEU A 340 -28.94 -3.04 -16.59
N LEU A 341 -28.66 -3.14 -15.29
CA LEU A 341 -29.18 -4.19 -14.42
C LEU A 341 -30.52 -3.78 -13.78
N LYS A 342 -31.51 -4.66 -13.87
CA LYS A 342 -32.79 -4.61 -13.15
C LYS A 342 -32.71 -5.34 -11.80
N LYS A 343 -33.06 -4.68 -10.70
CA LYS A 343 -32.93 -5.29 -9.36
C LYS A 343 -33.82 -6.54 -9.20
N GLU A 344 -34.93 -6.58 -9.92
CA GLU A 344 -35.93 -7.67 -9.88
C GLU A 344 -35.41 -8.95 -10.53
N LYS A 345 -34.36 -8.87 -11.35
CA LYS A 345 -33.68 -10.01 -11.99
C LYS A 345 -32.46 -10.50 -11.20
N ALA A 346 -32.12 -9.85 -10.09
CA ALA A 346 -30.86 -10.05 -9.39
C ALA A 346 -31.00 -10.96 -8.17
N ILE A 347 -30.08 -11.92 -8.02
CA ILE A 347 -29.72 -12.52 -6.74
C ILE A 347 -28.42 -11.86 -6.28
N ILE A 348 -28.46 -11.13 -5.18
CA ILE A 348 -27.27 -10.51 -4.58
C ILE A 348 -26.86 -11.33 -3.36
N VAL A 349 -25.69 -11.97 -3.46
CA VAL A 349 -25.10 -12.75 -2.36
C VAL A 349 -23.99 -11.90 -1.74
N GLN A 350 -24.18 -11.44 -0.51
CA GLN A 350 -23.14 -10.84 0.33
C GLN A 350 -22.53 -11.92 1.24
N PRO A 351 -21.39 -11.67 1.93
CA PRO A 351 -20.71 -12.70 2.73
C PRO A 351 -21.59 -13.47 3.72
N ASP A 352 -22.60 -12.83 4.30
CA ASP A 352 -23.50 -13.38 5.34
C ASP A 352 -25.00 -13.11 5.08
N ARG A 353 -25.36 -12.70 3.85
CA ARG A 353 -26.73 -12.33 3.48
C ARG A 353 -27.03 -12.59 2.01
N VAL A 354 -28.24 -13.07 1.71
CA VAL A 354 -28.75 -13.26 0.35
C VAL A 354 -30.00 -12.42 0.12
N VAL A 355 -30.10 -11.74 -1.02
CA VAL A 355 -31.30 -10.99 -1.44
C VAL A 355 -31.70 -11.44 -2.84
N ILE A 356 -32.98 -11.76 -3.06
CA ILE A 356 -33.48 -12.31 -4.33
C ILE A 356 -34.53 -11.38 -4.92
N GLY A 357 -34.36 -10.99 -6.18
CA GLY A 357 -35.34 -10.25 -6.99
C GLY A 357 -35.79 -8.93 -6.38
N ASN A 358 -34.92 -8.23 -5.65
CA ASN A 358 -35.27 -7.03 -4.87
C ASN A 358 -36.40 -7.24 -3.84
N GLY A 359 -36.60 -8.49 -3.40
CA GLY A 359 -37.66 -8.89 -2.47
C GLY A 359 -37.08 -9.53 -1.21
N PRO A 360 -37.29 -10.84 -0.98
CA PRO A 360 -36.90 -11.50 0.26
C PRO A 360 -35.40 -11.40 0.51
N ALA A 361 -35.05 -11.16 1.78
CA ALA A 361 -33.69 -11.07 2.25
C ALA A 361 -33.47 -12.07 3.40
N PHE A 362 -32.45 -12.90 3.27
CA PHE A 362 -32.08 -13.94 4.22
C PHE A 362 -30.74 -13.56 4.86
N GLY A 363 -30.75 -13.26 6.16
CA GLY A 363 -29.54 -12.96 6.93
C GLY A 363 -28.99 -14.19 7.65
N CYS A 364 -27.75 -14.09 8.14
CA CYS A 364 -27.03 -15.21 8.76
C CYS A 364 -26.90 -16.42 7.82
N VAL A 365 -26.71 -16.16 6.52
CA VAL A 365 -26.51 -17.18 5.48
C VAL A 365 -25.15 -16.92 4.85
N LEU A 366 -24.18 -17.78 5.14
CA LEU A 366 -22.83 -17.62 4.62
C LEU A 366 -22.80 -17.91 3.13
N MET A 367 -22.15 -17.04 2.37
CA MET A 367 -22.01 -17.16 0.91
C MET A 367 -21.48 -18.55 0.50
N LYS A 368 -20.43 -19.04 1.16
CA LYS A 368 -19.84 -20.35 0.87
C LYS A 368 -20.87 -21.49 0.99
N ASP A 369 -21.63 -21.52 2.09
CA ASP A 369 -22.64 -22.55 2.34
C ASP A 369 -23.79 -22.43 1.33
N PHE A 370 -24.25 -21.20 1.09
CA PHE A 370 -25.33 -20.93 0.13
C PHE A 370 -24.99 -21.38 -1.29
N LEU A 371 -23.80 -21.03 -1.80
CA LEU A 371 -23.39 -21.40 -3.16
C LEU A 371 -23.27 -22.94 -3.30
N ARG A 372 -22.73 -23.64 -2.29
CA ARG A 372 -22.63 -25.11 -2.29
C ARG A 372 -23.96 -25.82 -2.25
N GLU A 373 -24.88 -25.37 -1.40
CA GLU A 373 -26.21 -25.99 -1.31
C GLU A 373 -27.08 -25.63 -2.53
N LEU A 374 -26.92 -24.43 -3.09
CA LEU A 374 -27.59 -24.04 -4.33
C LEU A 374 -27.14 -24.90 -5.52
N ALA A 375 -25.84 -25.20 -5.63
CA ALA A 375 -25.30 -26.05 -6.69
C ALA A 375 -26.02 -27.41 -6.79
N LYS A 376 -26.47 -27.97 -5.66
CA LYS A 376 -27.19 -29.25 -5.61
C LYS A 376 -28.62 -29.19 -6.15
N ARG A 377 -29.21 -27.99 -6.30
CA ARG A 377 -30.61 -27.78 -6.71
C ARG A 377 -30.77 -27.14 -8.09
N LEU A 378 -29.69 -26.68 -8.69
CA LEU A 378 -29.75 -26.10 -10.03
C LEU A 378 -29.93 -27.19 -11.08
N LYS A 379 -30.77 -26.89 -12.06
CA LYS A 379 -30.85 -27.61 -13.33
C LYS A 379 -29.84 -26.98 -14.29
N HIS A 380 -29.12 -27.83 -15.02
CA HIS A 380 -28.18 -27.38 -16.03
C HIS A 380 -28.88 -26.53 -17.10
N ASN A 381 -28.36 -25.33 -17.37
CA ASN A 381 -28.83 -24.42 -18.41
C ASN A 381 -27.65 -23.57 -18.95
N ASN A 382 -27.11 -23.95 -20.10
CA ASN A 382 -26.02 -23.25 -20.77
C ASN A 382 -26.48 -22.20 -21.80
N THR A 383 -27.76 -21.84 -21.86
CA THR A 383 -28.33 -20.99 -22.94
C THR A 383 -27.63 -19.63 -23.04
N ALA A 384 -27.33 -18.96 -21.92
CA ALA A 384 -26.61 -17.68 -21.94
C ALA A 384 -25.18 -17.84 -22.47
N TYR A 385 -24.52 -18.94 -22.14
CA TYR A 385 -23.18 -19.26 -22.63
C TYR A 385 -23.17 -19.61 -24.12
N GLU A 386 -24.16 -20.38 -24.59
CA GLU A 386 -24.32 -20.63 -26.03
C GLU A 386 -24.57 -19.33 -26.81
N ASN A 387 -25.36 -18.42 -26.25
CA ASN A 387 -25.58 -17.11 -26.87
C ASN A 387 -24.28 -16.29 -26.95
N TYR A 388 -23.45 -16.33 -25.90
CA TYR A 388 -22.12 -15.73 -25.93
C TYR A 388 -21.30 -16.31 -27.08
N HIS A 389 -21.20 -17.64 -27.17
CA HIS A 389 -20.43 -18.30 -28.23
C HIS A 389 -20.96 -17.97 -29.64
N ARG A 390 -22.27 -17.77 -29.82
CA ARG A 390 -22.86 -17.40 -31.13
C ARG A 390 -22.49 -15.99 -31.57
N ILE A 391 -22.32 -15.05 -30.64
CA ILE A 391 -22.00 -13.65 -30.95
C ILE A 391 -20.51 -13.34 -30.81
N PHE A 392 -19.76 -14.22 -30.13
CA PHE A 392 -18.35 -14.00 -29.84
C PHE A 392 -17.53 -13.92 -31.11
N VAL A 393 -16.81 -12.81 -31.25
CA VAL A 393 -15.79 -12.61 -32.25
C VAL A 393 -14.46 -12.42 -31.53
N PRO A 394 -13.44 -13.26 -31.78
CA PRO A 394 -12.13 -13.07 -31.20
C PRO A 394 -11.59 -11.67 -31.50
N GLU A 395 -11.00 -11.02 -30.51
CA GLU A 395 -10.34 -9.74 -30.74
C GLU A 395 -9.17 -9.89 -31.73
N GLY A 396 -9.04 -8.91 -32.62
CA GLY A 396 -7.93 -8.87 -33.58
C GLY A 396 -6.59 -8.67 -32.87
N GLN A 397 -5.52 -9.19 -33.47
CA GLN A 397 -4.17 -8.85 -33.03
C GLN A 397 -3.83 -7.44 -33.53
N PRO A 398 -3.27 -6.56 -32.67
CA PRO A 398 -2.58 -5.36 -33.12
C PRO A 398 -1.69 -5.62 -34.34
N LEU A 399 -1.75 -4.72 -35.31
CA LEU A 399 -0.89 -4.77 -36.48
C LEU A 399 0.56 -4.66 -36.04
N LYS A 400 1.40 -5.55 -36.57
CA LYS A 400 2.85 -5.51 -36.36
C LYS A 400 3.38 -4.12 -36.70
N ALA A 401 4.08 -3.51 -35.75
CA ALA A 401 4.66 -2.19 -35.97
C ALA A 401 5.76 -2.25 -37.04
N ALA A 402 5.96 -1.16 -37.79
CA ALA A 402 7.15 -1.03 -38.62
C ALA A 402 8.38 -0.85 -37.72
N PRO A 403 9.59 -1.19 -38.19
CA PRO A 403 10.78 -1.07 -37.37
C PRO A 403 10.98 0.34 -36.82
N LYS A 404 11.18 0.45 -35.50
CA LYS A 404 11.35 1.73 -34.78
C LYS A 404 10.11 2.62 -34.73
N ASP A 405 8.93 2.11 -35.08
CA ASP A 405 7.69 2.82 -34.76
C ASP A 405 7.59 3.02 -33.24
N PRO A 406 7.04 4.17 -32.78
CA PRO A 406 6.80 4.40 -31.36
C PRO A 406 5.99 3.26 -30.75
N LEU A 407 6.44 2.80 -29.59
CA LEU A 407 5.78 1.73 -28.87
C LEU A 407 4.38 2.15 -28.45
N ARG A 408 3.44 1.20 -28.56
CA ARG A 408 2.05 1.37 -28.17
C ARG A 408 1.71 0.51 -26.96
N VAL A 409 0.84 0.99 -26.09
CA VAL A 409 0.41 0.31 -24.86
C VAL A 409 -0.19 -1.06 -25.19
N ASN A 410 -1.01 -1.17 -26.24
CA ASN A 410 -1.58 -2.46 -26.64
C ASN A 410 -0.49 -3.50 -27.03
N VAL A 411 0.60 -3.08 -27.67
CA VAL A 411 1.74 -3.94 -28.02
C VAL A 411 2.50 -4.37 -26.76
N LEU A 412 2.68 -3.46 -25.79
CA LEU A 412 3.28 -3.80 -24.49
C LEU A 412 2.53 -4.97 -23.83
N PHE A 413 1.21 -4.85 -23.69
CA PHE A 413 0.42 -5.85 -22.98
C PHE A 413 0.27 -7.17 -23.75
N GLN A 414 0.39 -7.17 -25.09
CA GLN A 414 0.53 -8.41 -25.87
C GLN A 414 1.79 -9.20 -25.49
N HIS A 415 2.89 -8.52 -25.20
CA HIS A 415 4.13 -9.19 -24.80
C HIS A 415 4.11 -9.57 -23.32
N ILE A 416 3.55 -8.74 -22.43
CA ILE A 416 3.31 -9.11 -21.03
C ILE A 416 2.44 -10.38 -20.94
N GLN A 417 1.39 -10.50 -21.77
CA GLN A 417 0.55 -11.71 -21.83
C GLN A 417 1.38 -12.99 -22.07
N LYS A 418 2.43 -12.93 -22.90
CA LYS A 418 3.29 -14.08 -23.21
C LYS A 418 4.25 -14.43 -22.07
N MET A 419 4.49 -13.50 -21.15
CA MET A 419 5.31 -13.72 -19.95
C MET A 419 4.56 -14.43 -18.84
N LEU A 420 3.21 -14.40 -18.85
CA LEU A 420 2.41 -14.92 -17.75
C LEU A 420 2.48 -16.44 -17.68
N SER A 421 2.68 -16.93 -16.46
CA SER A 421 2.66 -18.35 -16.10
C SER A 421 1.94 -18.55 -14.76
N ASN A 422 1.80 -19.80 -14.32
CA ASN A 422 1.36 -20.13 -12.96
C ASN A 422 2.34 -19.62 -11.88
N ASP A 423 3.60 -19.38 -12.23
CA ASP A 423 4.64 -18.85 -11.36
C ASP A 423 4.70 -17.31 -11.40
N SER A 424 3.73 -16.66 -12.05
CA SER A 424 3.65 -15.20 -12.14
C SER A 424 2.60 -14.62 -11.18
N ALA A 425 2.73 -13.33 -10.89
CA ALA A 425 1.65 -12.52 -10.34
C ALA A 425 1.69 -11.13 -10.97
N VAL A 426 0.53 -10.49 -11.14
CA VAL A 426 0.41 -9.16 -11.75
C VAL A 426 -0.12 -8.16 -10.73
N ILE A 427 0.58 -7.05 -10.54
CA ILE A 427 0.12 -5.90 -9.75
C ILE A 427 -0.24 -4.77 -10.72
N ALA A 428 -1.51 -4.36 -10.74
CA ALA A 428 -2.02 -3.35 -11.66
C ALA A 428 -2.33 -2.03 -10.92
N GLU A 429 -1.53 -1.00 -11.19
CA GLU A 429 -1.71 0.33 -10.59
C GLU A 429 -2.93 1.08 -11.15
N THR A 430 -3.48 1.99 -10.34
CA THR A 430 -4.46 3.00 -10.74
C THR A 430 -3.94 3.83 -11.92
N GLY A 431 -4.74 3.89 -12.98
CA GLY A 431 -4.37 4.49 -14.27
C GLY A 431 -4.76 3.57 -15.42
N ASP A 432 -4.18 3.75 -16.61
CA ASP A 432 -4.50 2.90 -17.76
C ASP A 432 -4.01 1.44 -17.59
N SER A 433 -3.11 1.20 -16.64
CA SER A 433 -2.73 -0.14 -16.18
C SER A 433 -3.94 -0.97 -15.73
N TRP A 434 -4.95 -0.35 -15.09
CA TRP A 434 -6.20 -1.03 -14.73
C TRP A 434 -6.87 -1.69 -15.92
N PHE A 435 -7.13 -0.91 -16.97
CA PHE A 435 -7.86 -1.39 -18.15
C PHE A 435 -7.05 -2.38 -18.96
N ASN A 436 -5.76 -2.13 -19.14
CA ASN A 436 -4.91 -3.02 -19.93
C ASN A 436 -4.62 -4.35 -19.21
N CYS A 437 -4.38 -4.33 -17.89
CA CYS A 437 -4.23 -5.55 -17.11
C CYS A 437 -5.51 -6.39 -17.04
N GLN A 438 -6.70 -5.77 -17.10
CA GLN A 438 -7.97 -6.50 -17.14
C GLN A 438 -8.11 -7.38 -18.39
N LYS A 439 -7.46 -7.02 -19.50
CA LYS A 439 -7.46 -7.77 -20.78
C LYS A 439 -6.54 -8.99 -20.77
N LEU A 440 -5.60 -9.06 -19.82
CA LEU A 440 -4.69 -10.19 -19.69
C LEU A 440 -5.48 -11.45 -19.31
N LYS A 441 -5.25 -12.56 -20.00
CA LYS A 441 -5.77 -13.88 -19.66
C LYS A 441 -4.82 -14.53 -18.66
N LEU A 442 -5.28 -14.72 -17.43
CA LEU A 442 -4.46 -15.19 -16.32
C LEU A 442 -4.37 -16.72 -16.30
N PRO A 443 -3.19 -17.34 -16.45
CA PRO A 443 -3.03 -18.78 -16.26
C PRO A 443 -3.48 -19.23 -14.86
N ALA A 444 -3.89 -20.49 -14.73
CA ALA A 444 -4.24 -21.06 -13.42
C ALA A 444 -3.08 -20.91 -12.43
N GLY A 445 -3.36 -20.37 -11.26
CA GLY A 445 -2.36 -20.08 -10.22
C GLY A 445 -1.62 -18.74 -10.37
N CYS A 446 -1.83 -18.00 -11.47
CA CYS A 446 -1.29 -16.64 -11.62
C CYS A 446 -2.00 -15.68 -10.63
N GLY A 447 -1.21 -14.96 -9.83
CA GLY A 447 -1.75 -13.94 -8.93
C GLY A 447 -2.19 -12.68 -9.68
N TYR A 448 -3.19 -11.97 -9.17
CA TYR A 448 -3.61 -10.69 -9.74
C TYR A 448 -4.12 -9.78 -8.63
N GLU A 449 -3.56 -8.58 -8.53
CA GLU A 449 -3.98 -7.59 -7.54
C GLU A 449 -4.19 -6.21 -8.15
N PHE A 450 -5.18 -5.54 -7.58
CA PHE A 450 -5.79 -4.32 -8.08
C PHE A 450 -6.51 -3.64 -6.90
N GLN A 451 -6.37 -2.31 -6.75
CA GLN A 451 -6.92 -1.53 -5.62
C GLN A 451 -7.99 -0.52 -6.08
N MET A 452 -9.15 -1.00 -6.50
CA MET A 452 -10.18 -0.13 -7.10
C MET A 452 -10.97 0.71 -6.10
N GLN A 453 -11.26 0.14 -4.93
CA GLN A 453 -12.22 0.77 -4.03
C GLN A 453 -11.58 1.97 -3.35
N TYR A 454 -10.28 1.86 -3.03
CA TYR A 454 -9.52 2.97 -2.49
C TYR A 454 -8.84 3.82 -3.56
N GLY A 455 -8.28 3.20 -4.60
CA GLY A 455 -7.78 3.91 -5.79
C GLY A 455 -6.65 4.89 -5.51
N SER A 456 -5.77 4.61 -4.53
CA SER A 456 -4.67 5.52 -4.21
C SER A 456 -3.46 5.28 -5.11
N ILE A 457 -3.16 6.25 -5.98
CA ILE A 457 -1.96 6.19 -6.85
C ILE A 457 -0.69 6.06 -6.01
N GLY A 458 0.23 5.20 -6.44
CA GLY A 458 1.46 4.88 -5.72
C GLY A 458 1.33 3.66 -4.79
N TRP A 459 0.13 3.16 -4.56
CA TRP A 459 -0.09 1.89 -3.83
C TRP A 459 0.75 0.74 -4.39
N SER A 460 0.83 0.64 -5.72
CA SER A 460 1.38 -0.55 -6.38
C SER A 460 2.86 -0.79 -6.10
N VAL A 461 3.68 0.25 -5.83
CA VAL A 461 5.10 0.05 -5.52
C VAL A 461 5.24 -0.66 -4.17
N GLY A 462 4.63 -0.12 -3.11
CA GLY A 462 4.63 -0.75 -1.79
C GLY A 462 3.93 -2.11 -1.81
N ALA A 463 2.79 -2.22 -2.49
CA ALA A 463 2.07 -3.48 -2.61
C ALA A 463 2.88 -4.56 -3.36
N THR A 464 3.67 -4.17 -4.36
CA THR A 464 4.58 -5.09 -5.06
C THR A 464 5.67 -5.59 -4.11
N LEU A 465 6.24 -4.71 -3.28
CA LEU A 465 7.23 -5.10 -2.26
C LEU A 465 6.62 -6.14 -1.31
N GLY A 466 5.43 -5.86 -0.78
CA GLY A 466 4.73 -6.75 0.14
C GLY A 466 4.33 -8.08 -0.48
N TYR A 467 3.75 -8.05 -1.68
CA TYR A 467 3.28 -9.25 -2.37
C TYR A 467 4.46 -10.14 -2.78
N ALA A 468 5.55 -9.58 -3.31
CA ALA A 468 6.75 -10.35 -3.66
C ALA A 468 7.42 -10.99 -2.43
N GLN A 469 7.32 -10.36 -1.25
CA GLN A 469 7.79 -10.94 0.00
C GLN A 469 6.90 -12.11 0.46
N ALA A 470 5.60 -12.02 0.21
CA ALA A 470 4.63 -13.08 0.52
C ALA A 470 4.77 -14.35 -0.36
N VAL A 471 5.20 -14.17 -1.61
CA VAL A 471 5.34 -15.26 -2.61
C VAL A 471 6.74 -15.24 -3.27
N PRO A 472 7.82 -15.50 -2.51
CA PRO A 472 9.19 -15.43 -3.04
C PRO A 472 9.48 -16.43 -4.17
N GLU A 473 8.64 -17.46 -4.31
CA GLU A 473 8.68 -18.43 -5.41
C GLU A 473 8.10 -17.89 -6.72
N LYS A 474 7.23 -16.87 -6.67
CA LYS A 474 6.62 -16.26 -7.85
C LYS A 474 7.43 -15.08 -8.36
N ARG A 475 7.37 -14.85 -9.67
CA ARG A 475 7.88 -13.64 -10.29
C ARG A 475 6.77 -12.62 -10.45
N VAL A 476 6.80 -11.59 -9.61
CA VAL A 476 5.83 -10.49 -9.63
C VAL A 476 6.13 -9.55 -10.80
N ILE A 477 5.11 -9.20 -11.55
CA ILE A 477 5.12 -8.25 -12.67
C ILE A 477 4.25 -7.05 -12.26
N ALA A 478 4.84 -5.87 -12.13
CA ALA A 478 4.12 -4.65 -11.78
C ALA A 478 3.98 -3.74 -13.00
N CYS A 479 2.77 -3.25 -13.26
CA CYS A 479 2.47 -2.30 -14.34
C CYS A 479 2.10 -0.95 -13.72
N ILE A 480 3.01 0.01 -13.74
CA ILE A 480 2.93 1.24 -12.96
C ILE A 480 3.06 2.44 -13.89
N GLY A 481 2.15 3.41 -13.80
CA GLY A 481 2.31 4.69 -14.49
C GLY A 481 3.39 5.56 -13.85
N ASP A 482 4.07 6.37 -14.66
CA ASP A 482 5.10 7.31 -14.22
C ASP A 482 4.66 8.24 -13.09
N GLY A 483 3.47 8.84 -13.18
CA GLY A 483 2.92 9.68 -12.13
C GLY A 483 2.68 8.94 -10.81
N SER A 484 2.12 7.73 -10.85
CA SER A 484 1.92 6.90 -9.65
C SER A 484 3.26 6.48 -9.03
N PHE A 485 4.26 6.15 -9.86
CA PHE A 485 5.58 5.76 -9.38
C PHE A 485 6.26 6.89 -8.59
N GLN A 486 6.11 8.16 -8.98
CA GLN A 486 6.72 9.30 -8.27
C GLN A 486 6.28 9.43 -6.81
N VAL A 487 5.13 8.88 -6.43
CA VAL A 487 4.59 8.96 -5.05
C VAL A 487 5.38 8.06 -4.09
N THR A 488 5.84 6.89 -4.56
CA THR A 488 6.33 5.81 -3.69
C THR A 488 7.60 5.11 -4.19
N ALA A 489 8.27 5.65 -5.23
CA ALA A 489 9.45 5.10 -5.91
C ALA A 489 10.56 4.57 -4.98
N GLN A 490 10.75 5.21 -3.83
CA GLN A 490 11.78 4.87 -2.84
C GLN A 490 11.73 3.41 -2.37
N ASP A 491 10.58 2.74 -2.42
CA ASP A 491 10.46 1.33 -2.00
C ASP A 491 11.17 0.34 -2.93
N VAL A 492 11.56 0.77 -4.14
CA VAL A 492 12.52 0.01 -4.95
C VAL A 492 13.81 -0.26 -4.17
N SER A 493 14.21 0.65 -3.28
CA SER A 493 15.35 0.45 -2.37
C SER A 493 15.16 -0.77 -1.46
N THR A 494 13.97 -0.90 -0.88
CA THR A 494 13.62 -2.04 -0.01
C THR A 494 13.54 -3.34 -0.80
N MET A 495 12.96 -3.32 -2.02
CA MET A 495 12.92 -4.49 -2.90
C MET A 495 14.33 -5.00 -3.22
N LEU A 496 15.26 -4.09 -3.54
CA LEU A 496 16.66 -4.41 -3.80
C LEU A 496 17.36 -4.99 -2.56
N ARG A 497 17.12 -4.42 -1.38
CA ARG A 497 17.66 -4.93 -0.11
C ARG A 497 17.14 -6.32 0.21
N CYS A 498 15.88 -6.60 -0.11
CA CYS A 498 15.25 -7.93 0.07
C CYS A 498 15.60 -8.91 -1.06
N GLY A 499 16.38 -8.51 -2.07
CA GLY A 499 16.79 -9.39 -3.17
C GLY A 499 15.64 -9.85 -4.08
N GLN A 500 14.59 -9.05 -4.19
CA GLN A 500 13.41 -9.40 -4.99
C GLN A 500 13.71 -9.43 -6.49
N LYS A 501 12.98 -10.28 -7.23
CA LYS A 501 13.19 -10.57 -8.66
C LYS A 501 12.08 -10.02 -9.56
N THR A 502 11.37 -9.03 -9.05
CA THR A 502 10.21 -8.38 -9.67
C THR A 502 10.57 -7.79 -11.03
N VAL A 503 9.65 -7.85 -11.98
CA VAL A 503 9.71 -7.07 -13.23
C VAL A 503 8.76 -5.88 -13.11
N ILE A 504 9.30 -4.67 -13.15
CA ILE A 504 8.51 -3.44 -13.13
C ILE A 504 8.49 -2.87 -14.54
N PHE A 505 7.31 -2.81 -15.15
CA PHE A 505 7.07 -2.03 -16.35
C PHE A 505 6.56 -0.65 -15.93
N LEU A 506 7.42 0.35 -16.02
CA LEU A 506 7.05 1.74 -15.82
C LEU A 506 6.54 2.30 -17.15
N ILE A 507 5.25 2.61 -17.23
CA ILE A 507 4.64 3.22 -18.41
C ILE A 507 4.83 4.72 -18.32
N ASN A 508 5.80 5.24 -19.08
CA ASN A 508 6.14 6.66 -19.13
C ASN A 508 5.45 7.30 -20.34
N ASN A 509 4.33 7.96 -20.05
CA ASN A 509 3.54 8.73 -21.01
C ASN A 509 3.50 10.22 -20.66
N GLY A 510 4.24 10.65 -19.62
CA GLY A 510 4.51 12.05 -19.30
C GLY A 510 3.44 12.73 -18.45
N GLY A 511 2.56 12.00 -17.76
CA GLY A 511 1.53 12.61 -16.94
C GLY A 511 0.41 11.68 -16.45
N TYR A 512 -0.64 12.29 -15.90
CA TYR A 512 -1.80 11.58 -15.39
C TYR A 512 -2.86 11.34 -16.48
N THR A 513 -2.61 10.41 -17.42
CA THR A 513 -3.52 10.13 -18.55
C THR A 513 -4.95 9.79 -18.12
N ILE A 514 -5.14 9.04 -17.02
CA ILE A 514 -6.49 8.77 -16.50
C ILE A 514 -7.26 10.04 -16.15
N GLU A 515 -6.59 11.04 -15.60
CA GLU A 515 -7.20 12.33 -15.29
C GLU A 515 -7.40 13.17 -16.55
N VAL A 516 -6.52 13.07 -17.55
CA VAL A 516 -6.74 13.72 -18.86
C VAL A 516 -8.06 13.25 -19.49
N GLU A 517 -8.35 11.95 -19.43
CA GLU A 517 -9.58 11.37 -19.99
C GLU A 517 -10.84 11.58 -19.13
N ILE A 518 -10.69 11.99 -17.86
CA ILE A 518 -11.81 12.42 -17.02
C ILE A 518 -12.03 13.94 -17.17
N HIS A 519 -10.97 14.73 -16.95
CA HIS A 519 -10.95 16.17 -17.02
C HIS A 519 -9.51 16.70 -17.18
N ASP A 520 -9.18 17.18 -18.38
CA ASP A 520 -7.84 17.70 -18.66
C ASP A 520 -7.54 19.08 -18.03
N GLY A 521 -6.27 19.32 -17.72
CA GLY A 521 -5.75 20.56 -17.16
C GLY A 521 -4.26 20.53 -16.81
N PRO A 522 -3.66 21.68 -16.46
CA PRO A 522 -2.21 21.77 -16.21
C PRO A 522 -1.72 20.98 -14.99
N TYR A 523 -2.64 20.55 -14.10
CA TYR A 523 -2.33 19.69 -12.95
C TYR A 523 -2.07 18.23 -13.33
N ASN A 524 -2.40 17.83 -14.57
CA ASN A 524 -2.09 16.50 -15.09
C ASN A 524 -0.65 16.37 -15.61
N VAL A 525 0.06 17.50 -15.72
CA VAL A 525 1.45 17.55 -16.19
C VAL A 525 2.41 17.37 -15.01
N ILE A 526 3.21 16.32 -15.08
CA ILE A 526 4.27 16.04 -14.09
C ILE A 526 5.64 16.44 -14.64
N LYS A 527 6.61 16.64 -13.75
CA LYS A 527 8.01 16.77 -14.16
C LYS A 527 8.51 15.37 -14.53
N ASN A 528 8.92 15.17 -15.77
CA ASN A 528 9.47 13.89 -16.20
C ASN A 528 10.84 13.65 -15.55
N TRP A 529 11.07 12.45 -15.02
CA TRP A 529 12.35 12.01 -14.48
C TRP A 529 13.06 11.11 -15.48
N ASN A 530 14.36 10.91 -15.30
CA ASN A 530 15.05 9.76 -15.85
C ASN A 530 14.88 8.57 -14.89
N TYR A 531 13.82 7.79 -15.08
CA TYR A 531 13.45 6.74 -14.12
C TYR A 531 14.45 5.57 -14.07
N THR A 532 15.07 5.20 -15.19
CA THR A 532 16.15 4.19 -15.19
C THR A 532 17.36 4.68 -14.40
N ALA A 533 17.81 5.92 -14.62
CA ALA A 533 18.91 6.51 -13.86
C ALA A 533 18.57 6.69 -12.37
N LEU A 534 17.29 6.98 -12.04
CA LEU A 534 16.84 7.03 -10.65
C LEU A 534 17.01 5.66 -9.97
N VAL A 535 16.58 4.59 -10.63
CA VAL A 535 16.70 3.22 -10.11
C VAL A 535 18.17 2.79 -10.02
N ASP A 536 19.01 3.17 -10.98
CA ASP A 536 20.46 2.94 -10.93
C ASP A 536 21.11 3.71 -9.76
N ALA A 537 20.65 4.94 -9.47
CA ALA A 537 21.12 5.73 -8.34
C ALA A 537 20.70 5.13 -6.99
N ILE A 538 19.50 4.54 -6.89
CA ILE A 538 19.04 3.78 -5.71
C ILE A 538 19.81 2.46 -5.57
N HIS A 539 20.10 1.79 -6.70
CA HIS A 539 20.88 0.54 -6.74
C HIS A 539 22.30 0.75 -6.25
N ASN A 540 22.95 1.84 -6.69
CA ASN A 540 24.28 2.27 -6.26
C ASN A 540 25.34 1.13 -6.31
N GLY A 541 25.22 0.23 -7.29
CA GLY A 541 26.12 -0.92 -7.46
C GLY A 541 25.90 -2.08 -6.47
N GLU A 542 24.89 -2.00 -5.60
CA GLU A 542 24.62 -2.97 -4.54
C GLU A 542 23.31 -3.72 -4.76
N GLY A 543 23.38 -5.05 -4.86
CA GLY A 543 22.23 -5.92 -5.12
C GLY A 543 22.10 -6.26 -6.61
N LYS A 544 21.02 -6.96 -6.98
CA LYS A 544 20.79 -7.45 -8.34
C LYS A 544 19.70 -6.64 -9.02
N CYS A 545 20.11 -5.62 -9.77
CA CYS A 545 19.22 -4.79 -10.57
C CYS A 545 19.64 -4.82 -12.05
N TRP A 546 18.67 -4.68 -12.93
CA TRP A 546 18.89 -4.37 -14.33
C TRP A 546 17.82 -3.40 -14.81
N THR A 547 18.26 -2.32 -15.45
CA THR A 547 17.41 -1.26 -15.98
C THR A 547 17.44 -1.28 -17.50
N ALA A 548 16.32 -0.96 -18.15
CA ALA A 548 16.23 -0.73 -19.58
C ALA A 548 15.22 0.34 -19.90
N LYS A 549 15.48 1.09 -20.97
CA LYS A 549 14.55 2.07 -21.53
C LYS A 549 14.20 1.62 -22.94
N VAL A 550 12.90 1.54 -23.24
CA VAL A 550 12.40 1.00 -24.51
C VAL A 550 11.45 2.00 -25.17
N PHE A 551 11.64 2.22 -26.47
CA PHE A 551 10.91 3.19 -27.29
C PHE A 551 10.12 2.55 -28.42
N CYS A 552 10.46 1.32 -28.82
CA CYS A 552 9.80 0.58 -29.90
C CYS A 552 9.63 -0.91 -29.55
N GLU A 553 8.93 -1.66 -30.40
CA GLU A 553 8.60 -3.07 -30.16
C GLU A 553 9.85 -3.96 -30.12
N GLU A 554 10.87 -3.70 -30.95
CA GLU A 554 12.11 -4.49 -30.96
C GLU A 554 12.87 -4.40 -29.64
N GLU A 555 13.01 -3.19 -29.11
CA GLU A 555 13.68 -2.94 -27.83
C GLU A 555 12.91 -3.58 -26.67
N LEU A 556 11.57 -3.56 -26.73
CA LEU A 556 10.73 -4.25 -25.74
C LEU A 556 10.95 -5.77 -25.77
N ILE A 557 11.03 -6.38 -26.96
CA ILE A 557 11.28 -7.81 -27.12
C ILE A 557 12.65 -8.17 -26.51
N GLU A 558 13.71 -7.43 -26.87
CA GLU A 558 15.05 -7.64 -26.32
C GLU A 558 15.08 -7.47 -24.79
N ALA A 559 14.36 -6.47 -24.27
CA ALA A 559 14.28 -6.23 -22.85
C ALA A 559 13.57 -7.37 -22.11
N ILE A 560 12.48 -7.90 -22.67
CA ILE A 560 11.76 -9.05 -22.11
C ILE A 560 12.60 -10.33 -22.17
N GLU A 561 13.28 -10.60 -23.29
CA GLU A 561 14.20 -11.74 -23.42
C GLU A 561 15.34 -11.65 -22.40
N THR A 562 15.90 -10.46 -22.19
CA THR A 562 16.92 -10.21 -21.18
C THR A 562 16.39 -10.42 -19.76
N ALA A 563 15.23 -9.84 -19.45
CA ALA A 563 14.58 -9.96 -18.15
C ALA A 563 14.21 -11.42 -17.83
N THR A 564 13.72 -12.18 -18.81
CA THR A 564 13.30 -13.59 -18.62
C THR A 564 14.45 -14.60 -18.74
N GLY A 565 15.55 -14.23 -19.40
CA GLY A 565 16.75 -15.03 -19.55
C GLY A 565 17.87 -14.60 -18.61
N ALA A 566 18.82 -13.80 -19.12
CA ALA A 566 20.08 -13.47 -18.45
C ALA A 566 19.91 -12.73 -17.11
N LYS A 567 18.79 -12.01 -16.92
CA LYS A 567 18.48 -11.21 -15.73
C LYS A 567 17.29 -11.76 -14.94
N LYS A 568 16.94 -13.04 -15.11
CA LYS A 568 15.80 -13.68 -14.42
C LYS A 568 15.88 -13.66 -12.89
N ASP A 569 17.09 -13.57 -12.35
CA ASP A 569 17.36 -13.53 -10.91
C ASP A 569 17.62 -12.11 -10.38
N CYS A 570 17.25 -11.08 -11.15
CA CYS A 570 17.37 -9.67 -10.79
C CYS A 570 15.99 -9.00 -10.71
N LEU A 571 15.91 -7.92 -9.93
CA LEU A 571 14.88 -6.91 -10.15
C LEU A 571 15.13 -6.28 -11.53
N CYS A 572 14.13 -6.33 -12.40
CA CYS A 572 14.18 -5.77 -13.75
C CYS A 572 13.27 -4.55 -13.82
N PHE A 573 13.82 -3.38 -14.09
CA PHE A 573 13.05 -2.14 -14.23
C PHE A 573 13.10 -1.69 -15.69
N ILE A 574 11.95 -1.72 -16.35
CA ILE A 574 11.82 -1.41 -17.77
C ILE A 574 10.97 -0.15 -17.90
N GLU A 575 11.61 0.97 -18.25
CA GLU A 575 10.95 2.23 -18.58
C GLU A 575 10.44 2.15 -20.03
N VAL A 576 9.12 2.09 -20.16
CA VAL A 576 8.40 1.96 -21.42
C VAL A 576 7.93 3.34 -21.88
N ILE A 577 8.52 3.86 -22.95
CA ILE A 577 8.19 5.17 -23.50
C ILE A 577 7.05 5.01 -24.50
N VAL A 578 5.92 5.62 -24.20
CA VAL A 578 4.73 5.60 -25.08
C VAL A 578 4.24 7.02 -25.32
N HIS A 579 3.40 7.19 -26.34
CA HIS A 579 2.80 8.49 -26.62
C HIS A 579 1.82 8.88 -25.50
N LYS A 580 1.80 10.17 -25.13
CA LYS A 580 0.94 10.68 -24.04
C LYS A 580 -0.56 10.40 -24.21
N ASP A 581 -1.01 10.41 -25.46
CA ASP A 581 -2.40 10.20 -25.85
C ASP A 581 -2.68 8.74 -26.28
N ASP A 582 -1.68 7.84 -26.18
CA ASP A 582 -1.89 6.42 -26.44
C ASP A 582 -2.47 5.74 -25.20
N THR A 583 -3.77 5.49 -25.23
CA THR A 583 -4.51 4.91 -24.12
C THR A 583 -5.55 3.89 -24.58
N SER A 584 -6.04 3.07 -23.64
CA SER A 584 -7.06 2.08 -23.92
C SER A 584 -8.41 2.71 -24.29
N LYS A 585 -9.15 2.08 -25.22
CA LYS A 585 -10.52 2.49 -25.57
C LYS A 585 -11.45 2.46 -24.35
N GLU A 586 -11.18 1.56 -23.41
CA GLU A 586 -11.94 1.39 -22.18
C GLU A 586 -11.75 2.58 -21.25
N LEU A 587 -10.52 3.12 -21.13
CA LEU A 587 -10.29 4.33 -20.35
C LEU A 587 -11.05 5.53 -20.93
N LEU A 588 -11.07 5.70 -22.26
CA LEU A 588 -11.81 6.78 -22.92
C LEU A 588 -13.32 6.74 -22.58
N GLU A 589 -13.93 5.55 -22.73
CA GLU A 589 -15.37 5.36 -22.47
C GLU A 589 -15.70 5.47 -20.98
N TRP A 590 -14.86 4.89 -20.12
CA TRP A 590 -15.06 4.91 -18.67
C TRP A 590 -14.85 6.32 -18.10
N GLY A 591 -13.79 7.01 -18.51
CA GLY A 591 -13.42 8.35 -18.05
C GLY A 591 -14.52 9.37 -18.36
N SER A 592 -15.06 9.34 -19.58
CA SER A 592 -16.19 10.19 -19.98
C SER A 592 -17.43 9.99 -19.10
N ARG A 593 -17.79 8.74 -18.79
CA ARG A 593 -18.96 8.41 -17.96
C ARG A 593 -18.78 8.80 -16.50
N VAL A 594 -17.59 8.56 -15.94
CA VAL A 594 -17.26 8.97 -14.58
C VAL A 594 -17.24 10.49 -14.45
N SER A 595 -16.66 11.19 -15.43
CA SER A 595 -16.69 12.65 -15.51
C SER A 595 -18.11 13.20 -15.52
N ALA A 596 -18.99 12.63 -16.35
CA ALA A 596 -20.41 13.01 -16.40
C ALA A 596 -21.14 12.75 -15.06
N ALA A 597 -20.85 11.63 -14.39
CA ALA A 597 -21.41 11.33 -13.08
C ALA A 597 -20.93 12.34 -12.02
N ASN A 598 -19.63 12.65 -11.97
CA ASN A 598 -19.04 13.56 -10.98
C ASN A 598 -19.50 15.00 -11.14
N SER A 599 -19.65 15.46 -12.39
CA SER A 599 -20.04 16.83 -12.74
C SER A 599 -21.56 17.06 -12.79
N ARG A 600 -22.37 16.06 -12.45
CA ARG A 600 -23.84 16.16 -12.49
C ARG A 600 -24.35 17.35 -11.65
N PRO A 601 -25.33 18.13 -12.13
CA PRO A 601 -25.88 19.24 -11.36
C PRO A 601 -26.49 18.76 -10.03
N PRO A 602 -26.45 19.60 -8.96
CA PRO A 602 -27.18 19.32 -7.73
C PRO A 602 -28.67 19.10 -8.01
N ASN A 603 -29.26 18.05 -7.43
CA ASN A 603 -30.70 17.79 -7.56
C ASN A 603 -31.50 18.84 -6.76
N PRO A 604 -32.38 19.66 -7.39
CA PRO A 604 -33.16 20.65 -6.67
C PRO A 604 -34.15 20.07 -5.64
N GLN A 605 -34.60 18.82 -5.82
CA GLN A 605 -35.61 18.21 -4.95
C GLN A 605 -35.04 17.72 -3.60
N GLU A 606 -33.79 17.28 -3.53
CA GLU A 606 -33.18 16.81 -2.27
C GLU A 606 -32.94 17.95 -1.26
N ARG A 607 -32.76 19.20 -1.74
CA ARG A 607 -32.59 20.37 -0.85
C ARG A 607 -33.83 20.71 -0.01
N LEU A 608 -35.03 20.31 -0.44
CA LEU A 608 -36.27 20.60 0.29
C LEU A 608 -36.51 19.61 1.44
N GLU A 609 -35.96 18.39 1.35
CA GLU A 609 -36.12 17.37 2.39
C GLU A 609 -34.97 17.36 3.40
N SER A 610 -33.75 17.75 3.01
CA SER A 610 -32.58 17.79 3.91
C SER A 610 -32.46 19.09 4.73
N CYS A 611 -33.14 20.17 4.33
CA CYS A 611 -33.11 21.45 5.02
C CYS A 611 -34.31 21.62 5.96
N GLY A 612 -34.26 20.97 7.12
CA GLY A 612 -35.04 21.38 8.30
C GLY A 612 -34.54 22.71 8.89
N PHE A 613 -34.39 23.75 8.05
CA PHE A 613 -33.98 25.08 8.49
C PHE A 613 -35.20 25.85 9.00
N ARG A 614 -35.28 25.99 10.33
CA ARG A 614 -35.99 27.12 10.95
C ARG A 614 -35.34 28.41 10.45
N GLU A 615 -36.15 29.31 9.89
CA GLU A 615 -35.74 30.66 9.51
C GLU A 615 -35.05 31.37 10.68
N PHE A 616 -33.73 31.51 10.63
CA PHE A 616 -33.02 32.53 11.38
C PHE A 616 -32.78 33.73 10.46
N ASN A 617 -33.60 34.75 10.68
CA ASN A 617 -33.54 36.03 10.00
C ASN A 617 -32.31 36.81 10.49
N VAL A 618 -31.16 36.68 9.83
CA VAL A 618 -29.95 37.45 10.17
C VAL A 618 -29.82 38.65 9.23
N ARG A 619 -30.13 39.83 9.77
CA ARG A 619 -29.81 41.13 9.18
C ARG A 619 -28.29 41.26 9.02
N SER A 620 -27.86 41.60 7.81
CA SER A 620 -26.47 41.95 7.50
C SER A 620 -26.02 43.18 8.30
N LYS A 621 -24.89 43.04 9.02
CA LYS A 621 -24.09 44.17 9.49
C LYS A 621 -22.67 43.99 8.96
N THR A 622 -22.30 44.90 8.06
CA THR A 622 -20.96 45.09 7.51
C THR A 622 -19.98 45.47 8.63
N ILE A 623 -18.90 44.71 8.81
CA ILE A 623 -17.77 45.09 9.68
C ILE A 623 -16.58 45.42 8.78
N LYS A 624 -16.12 46.67 8.88
CA LYS A 624 -14.90 47.19 8.25
C LYS A 624 -13.66 46.61 8.94
N SER A 625 -12.70 46.15 8.16
CA SER A 625 -11.37 45.71 8.60
C SER A 625 -10.50 46.92 9.00
N SER A 626 -9.98 46.90 10.22
CA SER A 626 -9.00 47.86 10.73
C SER A 626 -7.59 47.31 10.54
N ASN A 627 -6.73 48.05 9.83
CA ASN A 627 -5.30 47.80 9.76
C ASN A 627 -4.65 48.12 11.12
N VAL A 628 -3.86 47.18 11.66
CA VAL A 628 -2.96 47.43 12.78
C VAL A 628 -1.53 47.28 12.31
N ILE A 629 -0.82 48.40 12.32
CA ILE A 629 0.61 48.54 12.06
C ILE A 629 1.34 48.30 13.39
N PHE A 630 2.28 47.36 13.43
CA PHE A 630 3.29 47.31 14.49
C PHE A 630 4.60 47.91 13.97
N HIS A 631 5.00 49.02 14.59
CA HIS A 631 6.38 49.52 14.58
C HIS A 631 7.14 48.88 15.74
N SER A 632 8.34 48.36 15.48
CA SER A 632 9.37 48.21 16.50
C SER A 632 10.72 48.57 15.90
N GLY A 633 11.35 49.60 16.45
CA GLY A 633 12.61 50.15 16.00
C GLY A 633 13.86 49.45 16.57
N THR A 634 14.92 49.60 15.79
CA THR A 634 16.34 49.82 16.14
C THR A 634 17.19 48.71 16.77
N ALA A 635 18.14 48.28 15.91
CA ALA A 635 19.59 48.21 16.12
C ALA A 635 20.22 47.05 16.92
N ALA A 636 20.83 46.10 16.20
CA ALA A 636 22.14 45.55 16.56
C ALA A 636 22.84 44.80 15.40
N ARG A 637 24.07 45.27 15.11
CA ARG A 637 25.30 44.58 14.69
C ARG A 637 25.39 43.88 13.31
N LYS A 638 26.24 44.50 12.48
CA LYS A 638 26.98 43.94 11.33
C LYS A 638 27.61 42.58 11.68
N LYS A 639 27.59 41.64 10.73
CA LYS A 639 28.61 40.59 10.58
C LYS A 639 28.64 40.05 9.14
N GLU A 640 29.87 39.85 8.68
CA GLU A 640 30.36 39.60 7.31
C GLU A 640 30.10 38.17 6.84
N LEU A 641 30.78 37.68 5.79
CA LEU A 641 30.59 36.38 5.10
C LEU A 641 31.21 35.14 5.83
N LYS A 642 32.03 35.36 6.87
CA LYS A 642 32.54 34.31 7.79
C LYS A 642 31.50 33.42 8.51
N PRO A 643 30.22 33.80 8.73
CA PRO A 643 29.27 33.03 9.50
C PRO A 643 28.82 31.73 8.88
N ALA A 644 28.94 31.43 7.58
CA ALA A 644 28.53 30.10 7.09
C ALA A 644 29.53 29.03 7.56
N ILE A 645 30.82 29.25 7.29
CA ILE A 645 31.93 28.39 7.75
C ILE A 645 32.06 28.42 9.28
N GLU A 646 31.90 29.59 9.91
CA GLU A 646 31.96 29.69 11.38
C GLU A 646 30.63 29.30 12.06
N MET A 647 29.53 29.13 11.32
CA MET A 647 28.30 28.45 11.77
C MET A 647 28.53 26.93 11.76
N PHE A 648 29.16 26.36 10.72
CA PHE A 648 29.62 24.97 10.73
C PHE A 648 30.70 24.66 11.80
N ARG A 649 31.37 25.69 12.35
CA ARG A 649 32.31 25.58 13.48
C ARG A 649 31.74 25.98 14.85
N ARG A 650 30.62 26.73 14.92
CA ARG A 650 29.96 27.18 16.17
C ARG A 650 28.71 26.39 16.51
N PHE A 651 28.00 25.89 15.50
CA PHE A 651 27.40 24.58 15.62
C PHE A 651 28.59 23.64 15.48
N ASP A 652 28.98 22.96 16.56
CA ASP A 652 29.60 21.65 16.37
C ASP A 652 28.80 20.96 15.26
N ILE A 653 29.44 20.33 14.27
CA ILE A 653 28.83 19.89 12.98
C ILE A 653 27.51 19.08 13.13
N TYR A 654 27.11 18.74 14.36
CA TYR A 654 26.21 17.68 14.73
C TYR A 654 25.11 18.06 15.75
N GLY A 655 24.68 19.32 15.84
CA GLY A 655 23.68 19.77 16.84
C GLY A 655 22.41 20.42 16.28
N ASN A 656 21.33 19.65 16.15
CA ASN A 656 19.97 19.96 15.63
C ASN A 656 19.75 19.69 14.13
N LEU A 657 19.42 18.44 13.80
CA LEU A 657 18.83 18.02 12.52
C LEU A 657 17.36 18.48 12.44
N LEU A 658 17.16 19.79 12.36
CA LEU A 658 15.87 20.39 11.96
C LEU A 658 16.09 21.05 10.61
N CYS A 659 15.14 20.85 9.69
CA CYS A 659 15.06 21.59 8.43
C CYS A 659 15.05 23.10 8.75
N LYS A 660 16.20 23.77 8.63
CA LYS A 660 16.34 25.20 8.94
C LYS A 660 16.58 25.98 7.65
N ILE A 661 15.63 26.86 7.33
CA ILE A 661 15.72 27.80 6.22
C ILE A 661 16.55 29.00 6.68
N PHE A 662 17.74 29.18 6.08
CA PHE A 662 18.58 30.36 6.31
C PHE A 662 18.62 31.28 5.08
N TYR A 663 18.82 32.57 5.32
CA TYR A 663 18.93 33.61 4.29
C TYR A 663 20.36 34.15 4.20
N VAL A 664 20.94 34.20 3.00
CA VAL A 664 22.24 34.85 2.74
C VAL A 664 22.03 36.33 2.37
N LYS A 665 22.87 37.23 2.89
CA LYS A 665 22.86 38.69 2.59
C LYS A 665 24.14 39.08 1.84
N HIS A 666 24.00 39.71 0.67
CA HIS A 666 25.11 40.34 -0.05
C HIS A 666 25.27 41.81 0.35
N ASP A 667 26.50 42.26 0.54
CA ASP A 667 26.80 43.69 0.66
C ASP A 667 26.78 44.34 -0.74
N ASN A 668 26.00 45.42 -0.86
CA ASN A 668 25.96 46.42 -1.94
C ASN A 668 25.12 46.18 -3.22
N ALA A 669 24.09 45.35 -3.18
CA ALA A 669 22.89 45.49 -4.02
C ALA A 669 21.72 44.81 -3.31
N VAL A 670 20.47 45.20 -3.58
CA VAL A 670 19.28 44.57 -2.95
C VAL A 670 19.41 43.03 -3.06
N PRO A 671 19.59 42.29 -1.94
CA PRO A 671 20.04 40.90 -2.02
C PRO A 671 18.95 39.98 -2.54
N GLU A 672 19.29 39.14 -3.51
CA GLU A 672 18.48 37.98 -3.88
C GLU A 672 18.61 36.96 -2.75
N LYS A 673 17.57 36.85 -1.92
CA LYS A 673 17.51 35.94 -0.77
C LYS A 673 17.42 34.50 -1.27
N ARG A 674 18.43 33.67 -0.97
CA ARG A 674 18.38 32.22 -1.20
C ARG A 674 18.01 31.47 0.07
N VAL A 675 17.30 30.35 -0.09
CA VAL A 675 17.00 29.39 0.97
C VAL A 675 18.14 28.39 1.04
N ILE A 676 18.65 28.14 2.25
CA ILE A 676 19.56 27.02 2.54
C ILE A 676 18.75 25.97 3.30
N ALA A 677 18.87 24.70 2.92
CA ALA A 677 18.31 23.55 3.61
C ALA A 677 19.43 22.56 3.97
N CYS A 678 19.40 22.00 5.17
CA CYS A 678 20.29 20.92 5.60
C CYS A 678 19.43 19.71 5.94
N ILE A 679 19.73 18.56 5.32
CA ILE A 679 18.89 17.36 5.35
C ILE A 679 19.80 16.15 5.59
N GLY A 680 19.35 15.16 6.36
CA GLY A 680 20.03 13.86 6.49
C GLY A 680 19.65 12.89 5.36
N ASP A 681 20.52 11.95 5.05
CA ASP A 681 20.34 10.90 4.03
C ASP A 681 19.03 10.11 4.16
N GLY A 682 18.65 9.66 5.37
CA GLY A 682 17.38 8.98 5.63
C GLY A 682 16.15 9.86 5.38
N SER A 683 16.18 11.14 5.79
CA SER A 683 15.09 12.09 5.53
C SER A 683 14.96 12.45 4.04
N PHE A 684 16.07 12.44 3.30
CA PHE A 684 16.06 12.76 1.88
C PHE A 684 15.44 11.64 1.03
N GLN A 685 15.57 10.37 1.45
CA GLN A 685 14.88 9.25 0.80
C GLN A 685 13.35 9.41 0.79
N VAL A 686 12.80 10.21 1.72
CA VAL A 686 11.36 10.49 1.83
C VAL A 686 10.93 11.72 1.00
N THR A 687 11.86 12.63 0.67
CA THR A 687 11.55 13.95 0.09
C THR A 687 12.07 14.12 -1.34
N ALA A 688 12.47 13.04 -2.02
CA ALA A 688 12.96 13.09 -3.41
C ALA A 688 11.95 13.77 -4.37
N GLN A 689 10.65 13.57 -4.16
CA GLN A 689 9.59 14.23 -4.95
C GLN A 689 9.56 15.76 -4.75
N ASP A 690 10.00 16.27 -3.60
CA ASP A 690 10.08 17.71 -3.36
C ASP A 690 11.12 18.36 -4.27
N VAL A 691 12.23 17.69 -4.54
CA VAL A 691 13.26 18.17 -5.50
C VAL A 691 12.65 18.36 -6.89
N SER A 692 11.81 17.43 -7.34
CA SER A 692 11.05 17.54 -8.59
C SER A 692 10.21 18.81 -8.63
N THR A 693 9.50 19.11 -7.53
CA THR A 693 8.69 20.34 -7.40
C THR A 693 9.56 21.60 -7.37
N MET A 694 10.67 21.60 -6.63
CA MET A 694 11.61 22.72 -6.56
C MET A 694 12.16 23.07 -7.94
N LEU A 695 12.58 22.05 -8.72
CA LEU A 695 13.09 22.21 -10.07
C LEU A 695 12.02 22.75 -11.04
N ARG A 696 10.80 22.18 -11.00
CA ARG A 696 9.67 22.65 -11.81
C ARG A 696 9.32 24.11 -11.51
N CYS A 697 9.42 24.53 -10.25
CA CYS A 697 9.18 25.90 -9.82
C CYS A 697 10.39 26.84 -10.00
N GLY A 698 11.52 26.35 -10.52
CA GLY A 698 12.73 27.15 -10.72
C GLY A 698 13.34 27.68 -9.42
N GLN A 699 13.18 26.96 -8.31
CA GLN A 699 13.73 27.37 -7.02
C GLN A 699 15.25 27.36 -7.03
N LYS A 700 15.85 28.39 -6.43
CA LYS A 700 17.31 28.55 -6.30
C LYS A 700 17.80 28.11 -4.93
N THR A 701 17.29 27.01 -4.37
CA THR A 701 17.67 26.54 -3.02
C THR A 701 19.09 25.96 -3.01
N ILE A 702 19.83 26.10 -1.91
CA ILE A 702 21.06 25.33 -1.65
C ILE A 702 20.70 24.23 -0.64
N ILE A 703 20.84 22.98 -1.03
CA ILE A 703 20.57 21.80 -0.20
C ILE A 703 21.90 21.17 0.17
N PHE A 704 22.18 21.07 1.47
CA PHE A 704 23.25 20.25 2.01
C PHE A 704 22.66 18.93 2.48
N LEU A 705 23.05 17.83 1.84
CA LEU A 705 22.73 16.49 2.31
C LEU A 705 23.89 15.99 3.17
N ILE A 706 23.64 15.70 4.45
CA ILE A 706 24.62 15.03 5.31
C ILE A 706 24.41 13.53 5.12
N ASN A 707 25.40 12.87 4.51
CA ASN A 707 25.38 11.44 4.26
C ASN A 707 26.39 10.74 5.18
N ASN A 708 25.86 10.02 6.16
CA ASN A 708 26.63 9.23 7.13
C ASN A 708 26.13 7.79 7.24
N GLY A 709 25.20 7.37 6.36
CA GLY A 709 24.78 5.98 6.20
C GLY A 709 23.62 5.53 7.10
N GLY A 710 22.81 6.45 7.65
CA GLY A 710 21.66 6.07 8.46
C GLY A 710 21.11 7.12 9.43
N TYR A 711 20.14 6.66 10.22
CA TYR A 711 19.40 7.48 11.19
C TYR A 711 20.22 7.72 12.48
N THR A 712 21.10 8.73 12.46
CA THR A 712 22.02 9.02 13.57
C THR A 712 21.31 9.32 14.89
N ILE A 713 20.19 10.05 14.84
CA ILE A 713 19.42 10.39 16.05
C ILE A 713 18.94 9.12 16.75
N GLU A 714 18.39 8.19 15.98
CA GLU A 714 17.86 6.93 16.46
C GLU A 714 18.97 6.01 16.98
N VAL A 715 20.14 5.96 16.32
CA VAL A 715 21.32 5.24 16.82
C VAL A 715 21.75 5.75 18.21
N GLU A 716 21.76 7.07 18.41
CA GLU A 716 22.17 7.68 19.68
C GLU A 716 21.12 7.54 20.80
N ILE A 717 19.85 7.36 20.45
CA ILE A 717 18.80 7.02 21.42
C ILE A 717 18.85 5.53 21.75
N HIS A 718 18.93 4.68 20.74
CA HIS A 718 18.93 3.23 20.86
C HIS A 718 19.45 2.55 19.59
N ASP A 719 20.65 1.98 19.66
CA ASP A 719 21.30 1.33 18.52
C ASP A 719 20.68 -0.03 18.19
N GLY A 720 20.33 -0.22 16.92
CA GLY A 720 19.65 -1.41 16.43
C GLY A 720 19.81 -1.58 14.92
N PRO A 721 19.68 -2.81 14.40
CA PRO A 721 19.94 -3.10 12.99
C PRO A 721 18.96 -2.41 12.02
N TYR A 722 17.81 -1.94 12.52
CA TYR A 722 16.81 -1.18 11.76
C TYR A 722 17.21 0.27 11.45
N ASN A 723 18.26 0.81 12.09
CA ASN A 723 18.74 2.18 11.85
C ASN A 723 19.62 2.30 10.59
N VAL A 724 20.05 1.17 10.02
CA VAL A 724 20.90 1.12 8.83
C VAL A 724 20.05 1.18 7.56
N ILE A 725 20.26 2.23 6.76
CA ILE A 725 19.60 2.41 5.47
C ILE A 725 20.51 1.99 4.32
N LYS A 726 19.93 1.68 3.17
CA LYS A 726 20.71 1.48 1.94
C LYS A 726 21.26 2.83 1.49
N ASN A 727 22.58 2.94 1.27
CA ASN A 727 23.19 4.16 0.78
C ASN A 727 22.93 4.34 -0.71
N TRP A 728 22.30 5.45 -1.09
CA TRP A 728 22.01 5.78 -2.48
C TRP A 728 23.10 6.67 -3.07
N ASN A 729 23.17 6.76 -4.40
CA ASN A 729 23.93 7.82 -5.04
C ASN A 729 23.08 9.09 -5.14
N TYR A 730 23.08 9.91 -4.09
CA TYR A 730 22.17 11.05 -3.98
C TYR A 730 22.37 12.14 -5.03
N THR A 731 23.61 12.49 -5.40
CA THR A 731 23.82 13.42 -6.53
C THR A 731 23.26 12.87 -7.84
N ALA A 732 23.51 11.59 -8.14
CA ALA A 732 22.98 10.96 -9.36
C ALA A 732 21.45 10.86 -9.34
N LEU A 733 20.85 10.68 -8.16
CA LEU A 733 19.40 10.70 -7.99
C LEU A 733 18.82 12.08 -8.29
N VAL A 734 19.45 13.16 -7.80
CA VAL A 734 19.04 14.53 -8.11
C VAL A 734 19.24 14.84 -9.60
N ASP A 735 20.32 14.36 -10.22
CA ASP A 735 20.56 14.49 -11.66
C ASP A 735 19.51 13.71 -12.47
N ALA A 736 19.08 12.54 -12.00
CA ALA A 736 18.01 11.76 -12.61
C ALA A 736 16.65 12.46 -12.56
N ILE A 737 16.32 13.12 -11.44
CA ILE A 737 15.10 13.94 -11.29
C ILE A 737 15.18 15.20 -12.15
N HIS A 738 16.37 15.83 -12.21
CA HIS A 738 16.64 16.98 -13.07
C HIS A 738 16.43 16.63 -14.54
N ASN A 739 16.93 15.48 -14.97
CA ASN A 739 16.74 14.95 -16.32
C ASN A 739 17.14 15.95 -17.42
N GLY A 740 18.16 16.78 -17.16
CA GLY A 740 18.61 17.83 -18.08
C GLY A 740 17.68 19.05 -18.22
N GLU A 741 16.60 19.14 -17.45
CA GLU A 741 15.61 20.21 -17.53
C GLU A 741 15.70 21.18 -16.34
N GLY A 742 15.85 22.48 -16.63
CA GLY A 742 16.01 23.51 -15.61
C GLY A 742 17.46 23.70 -15.16
N LYS A 743 17.68 24.47 -14.10
CA LYS A 743 19.03 24.81 -13.60
C LYS A 743 19.31 24.08 -12.29
N CYS A 744 20.05 22.98 -12.37
CA CYS A 744 20.52 22.22 -11.22
C CYS A 744 22.05 22.12 -11.26
N TRP A 745 22.68 22.09 -10.09
CA TRP A 745 24.09 21.76 -9.92
C TRP A 745 24.26 20.86 -8.70
N THR A 746 24.90 19.72 -8.90
CA THR A 746 25.16 18.72 -7.87
C THR A 746 26.66 18.59 -7.64
N THR A 747 27.10 18.33 -6.41
CA THR A 747 28.49 17.95 -6.10
C THR A 747 28.54 17.08 -4.84
N LYS A 748 29.60 16.26 -4.74
CA LYS A 748 29.97 15.58 -3.50
C LYS A 748 31.18 16.24 -2.89
N VAL A 749 31.25 16.26 -1.57
CA VAL A 749 32.39 16.79 -0.81
C VAL A 749 32.77 15.82 0.30
N PHE A 750 34.08 15.63 0.49
CA PHE A 750 34.68 14.67 1.43
C PHE A 750 35.56 15.34 2.49
N CYS A 751 35.93 16.61 2.30
CA CYS A 751 36.73 17.37 3.24
C CYS A 751 36.29 18.84 3.35
N GLU A 752 36.86 19.56 4.31
CA GLU A 752 36.53 20.97 4.58
C GLU A 752 36.87 21.87 3.39
N GLU A 753 38.02 21.65 2.73
CA GLU A 753 38.43 22.44 1.56
C GLU A 753 37.42 22.32 0.41
N GLU A 754 36.98 21.09 0.11
CA GLU A 754 35.97 20.82 -0.93
C GLU A 754 34.61 21.44 -0.57
N LEU A 755 34.21 21.40 0.70
CA LEU A 755 32.98 22.04 1.17
C LEU A 755 33.03 23.56 0.98
N ILE A 756 34.16 24.19 1.30
CA ILE A 756 34.35 25.64 1.09
C ILE A 756 34.23 25.98 -0.40
N GLU A 757 34.92 25.24 -1.27
CA GLU A 757 34.85 25.44 -2.72
C GLU A 757 33.41 25.24 -3.25
N ALA A 758 32.69 24.24 -2.76
CA ALA A 758 31.30 23.98 -3.12
C ALA A 758 30.38 25.13 -2.72
N ILE A 759 30.57 25.72 -1.53
CA ILE A 759 29.81 26.89 -1.05
C ILE A 759 30.09 28.12 -1.92
N GLU A 760 31.37 28.38 -2.25
CA GLU A 760 31.76 29.50 -3.11
C GLU A 760 31.17 29.33 -4.52
N THR A 761 31.20 28.12 -5.06
CA THR A 761 30.59 27.80 -6.36
C THR A 761 29.07 27.98 -6.33
N ALA A 762 28.40 27.46 -5.30
CA ALA A 762 26.96 27.57 -5.14
C ALA A 762 26.51 29.03 -5.02
N THR A 763 27.24 29.84 -4.27
CA THR A 763 26.90 31.25 -4.02
C THR A 763 27.37 32.19 -5.15
N GLY A 764 28.36 31.77 -5.94
CA GLY A 764 28.89 32.50 -7.08
C GLY A 764 28.37 31.98 -8.43
N ALA A 765 29.16 31.12 -9.08
CA ALA A 765 28.93 30.67 -10.46
C ALA A 765 27.59 29.94 -10.67
N LYS A 766 27.04 29.33 -9.62
CA LYS A 766 25.78 28.57 -9.65
C LYS A 766 24.65 29.26 -8.88
N LYS A 767 24.74 30.57 -8.64
CA LYS A 767 23.72 31.34 -7.89
C LYS A 767 22.30 31.24 -8.43
N ASP A 768 22.15 31.00 -9.74
CA ASP A 768 20.87 30.89 -10.44
C ASP A 768 20.36 29.45 -10.56
N CYS A 769 21.00 28.48 -9.89
CA CYS A 769 20.62 27.07 -9.90
C CYS A 769 20.03 26.64 -8.55
N LEU A 770 19.26 25.56 -8.56
CA LEU A 770 19.17 24.69 -7.39
C LEU A 770 20.55 24.03 -7.20
N CYS A 771 21.14 24.17 -6.01
CA CYS A 771 22.43 23.58 -5.69
C CYS A 771 22.23 22.44 -4.71
N PHE A 772 22.74 21.26 -5.01
CA PHE A 772 22.70 20.10 -4.13
C PHE A 772 24.13 19.65 -3.80
N ILE A 773 24.49 19.70 -2.54
CA ILE A 773 25.83 19.41 -2.04
C ILE A 773 25.71 18.23 -1.09
N GLU A 774 26.18 17.06 -1.52
CA GLU A 774 26.26 15.87 -0.69
C GLU A 774 27.57 15.89 0.11
N VAL A 775 27.46 16.01 1.43
CA VAL A 775 28.57 16.04 2.37
C VAL A 775 28.73 14.64 2.95
N ILE A 776 29.83 13.97 2.60
CA ILE A 776 30.15 12.63 3.08
C ILE A 776 30.82 12.75 4.45
N VAL A 777 30.22 12.10 5.44
CA VAL A 777 30.64 12.14 6.83
C VAL A 777 30.83 10.73 7.36
N HIS A 778 31.77 10.53 8.27
CA HIS A 778 31.94 9.24 8.93
C HIS A 778 30.73 8.92 9.82
N LYS A 779 30.25 7.67 9.80
CA LYS A 779 29.05 7.24 10.56
C LYS A 779 29.10 7.54 12.06
N ASP A 780 30.30 7.47 12.65
CA ASP A 780 30.53 7.67 14.09
C ASP A 780 30.82 9.14 14.42
N ASP A 781 30.83 10.03 13.43
CA ASP A 781 31.07 11.45 13.65
C ASP A 781 29.77 12.11 14.10
N THR A 782 29.67 12.31 15.42
CA THR A 782 28.47 12.80 16.12
C THR A 782 28.89 13.78 17.22
N SER A 783 28.08 14.82 17.47
CA SER A 783 28.38 15.80 18.51
C SER A 783 28.29 15.17 19.88
N LYS A 784 29.10 15.71 20.79
CA LYS A 784 28.94 15.47 22.21
C LYS A 784 27.53 15.81 22.70
N GLU A 785 26.92 16.89 22.20
CA GLU A 785 25.55 17.27 22.57
C GLU A 785 24.52 16.23 22.16
N LEU A 786 24.63 15.63 20.97
CA LEU A 786 23.71 14.59 20.50
C LEU A 786 23.87 13.30 21.32
N LEU A 787 25.10 12.89 21.60
CA LEU A 787 25.42 11.75 22.49
C LEU A 787 24.79 11.92 23.88
N GLU A 788 24.98 13.10 24.49
CA GLU A 788 24.41 13.41 25.81
C GLU A 788 22.88 13.50 25.78
N TRP A 789 22.31 14.05 24.70
CA TRP A 789 20.86 14.17 24.53
C TRP A 789 20.20 12.81 24.29
N GLY A 790 20.74 11.98 23.38
CA GLY A 790 20.23 10.66 23.06
C GLY A 790 20.17 9.75 24.29
N SER A 791 21.27 9.73 25.07
CA SER A 791 21.33 9.03 26.37
C SER A 791 20.23 9.45 27.34
N ARG A 792 19.90 10.75 27.40
CA ARG A 792 18.82 11.27 28.28
C ARG A 792 17.43 10.90 27.79
N VAL A 793 17.21 10.92 26.47
CA VAL A 793 15.94 10.52 25.86
C VAL A 793 15.71 9.02 26.06
N SER A 794 16.73 8.20 25.80
CA SER A 794 16.70 6.75 26.05
C SER A 794 16.32 6.42 27.50
N ALA A 795 16.95 7.10 28.46
CA ALA A 795 16.64 6.95 29.89
C ALA A 795 15.24 7.46 30.26
N ALA A 796 14.67 8.42 29.53
CA ALA A 796 13.31 8.90 29.74
C ALA A 796 12.27 7.92 29.17
N ASN A 797 12.49 7.42 27.95
CA ASN A 797 11.62 6.46 27.29
C ASN A 797 11.59 5.12 28.04
N SER A 798 12.69 4.71 28.66
CA SER A 798 12.79 3.44 29.41
C SER A 798 12.32 3.49 30.87
N ARG A 799 11.73 4.61 31.34
CA ARG A 799 11.30 4.70 32.76
C ARG A 799 10.18 3.70 33.06
N PRO A 800 10.31 2.89 34.12
CA PRO A 800 9.28 1.94 34.50
C PRO A 800 7.96 2.67 34.84
N PRO A 801 6.80 2.01 34.68
CA PRO A 801 5.52 2.55 35.11
C PRO A 801 5.54 2.98 36.59
N ASN A 802 4.87 4.07 36.89
CA ASN A 802 4.69 4.57 38.25
C ASN A 802 3.83 3.56 39.02
N PRO A 803 4.30 3.01 40.15
CA PRO A 803 3.58 1.98 40.89
C PRO A 803 2.34 2.48 41.66
N GLN A 804 1.87 3.71 41.40
CA GLN A 804 0.71 4.32 42.04
C GLN A 804 -0.59 4.08 41.28
#